data_AF-A0A1Y1QKU1-F1
#
_entry.id   AF-A0A1Y1QKU1-F1
#
_cell.length_a   1.000
_cell.length_b   1.000
_cell.length_c   1.000
_cell.angle_alpha   90.00
_cell.angle_beta   90.00
_cell.angle_gamma   90.00
#
_symmetry.space_group_name_H-M   'P 1'
#
loop_
_entity.id
_entity.type
_entity.pdbx_description
1 polymer ?
#
loop_
_entity_poly.entity_id
_entity_poly.type
_entity_poly.pdbx_seq_one_letter_code
_entity_poly.pdbx_strand_id
1 'polypeptide(L)'
;MDYCRHDCSYLAQQGRCRHQVFADYQLNWVEAGKVKRHDLIFLPRYETTHQAITTLNLLDWLPSEEYVEQNGQLHYQKATERSLGYRLPSTRHYQIPATIEVTPTLCRLIGYFSADGYANIRADGGAVQFVFHRDETAFIQDVRDSMSSCFGLTSGLDTFPENNKAIRLNFYSKPLAYVFRAWCYTSENYKRLPDWLLNLPEDCLVASLRGYWAGDGCRRSIVYEAGTNSSALAGQIRLILQRLGVVSRLHVDENKARYQSIVNGAVIQAQGTYYQIIVSGHTLSRMAELVGQPKKGELAKRLCKSHGHDWAGGYLLPIRKVTTVNYAGWVYNLETEDHSYVTAAGCVHNCDNIGYADLSDFFYVWLRKSLRPIFPGLYATLAVPKAEELVATPYRHGGKESALCFFMNGMEQAIHRLAELSHPTFPVTIYYAYKHANEDESGTASMGWSSFLEAVVRAGFAITGTWPMRTERDARSIGIGTNALASSIVLVCRQRATDAATISRREFIRELNATLPDALLDMTRGGVNSPVAPVDLSQAIIGPGMAIFSQYTAVLEADGTPMSVRTALQLINRFLSEDDFDHDTQFCLAWFDQQGWAEGKYGEADVLARAKGTSVGGLVEAGVVESASGNLRLLRWADMPRDWNPETDTRTPIWEALHQLIRALNQDGETAAGALLARMPERTESIRALAYRLYTLCERKGWATDARAYNELIGAWGGVEQASQESGHVYTQGDLGF
;
A
#
# COMPACT_ATOMS: atom_id res chain seq x y z
N MET A 1 -20.59 35.32 1.03
CA MET A 1 -20.59 34.19 1.98
C MET A 1 -19.15 33.77 2.08
N ASP A 2 -18.45 34.34 3.05
CA ASP A 2 -17.03 34.06 3.27
C ASP A 2 -16.95 32.85 4.21
N TYR A 3 -16.49 31.72 3.70
CA TYR A 3 -16.31 30.51 4.50
C TYR A 3 -15.18 30.75 5.53
N CYS A 4 -15.39 30.27 6.76
CA CYS A 4 -14.55 30.57 7.91
C CYS A 4 -13.14 29.98 7.76
N ARG A 5 -12.12 30.66 8.30
CA ARG A 5 -10.73 30.17 8.30
C ARG A 5 -10.37 29.63 9.67
N HIS A 6 -9.62 28.52 9.71
CA HIS A 6 -9.07 27.97 10.95
C HIS A 6 -8.08 28.94 11.63
N ASP A 7 -7.44 29.84 10.87
CA ASP A 7 -6.51 30.88 11.35
C ASP A 7 -7.16 32.26 11.52
N CYS A 8 -8.49 32.32 11.68
CA CYS A 8 -9.23 33.57 11.77
C CYS A 8 -8.65 34.49 12.87
N SER A 9 -8.10 35.63 12.47
CA SER A 9 -7.48 36.61 13.38
C SER A 9 -8.44 37.08 14.48
N TYR A 10 -9.74 37.11 14.20
CA TYR A 10 -10.77 37.42 15.19
C TYR A 10 -10.90 36.32 16.25
N LEU A 11 -10.91 35.04 15.86
CA LEU A 11 -10.89 33.90 16.78
C LEU A 11 -9.63 33.92 17.64
N ALA A 12 -8.46 34.15 17.02
CA ALA A 12 -7.19 34.22 17.72
C ALA A 12 -7.12 35.37 18.73
N GLN A 13 -7.72 36.53 18.42
CA GLN A 13 -7.73 37.68 19.32
C GLN A 13 -8.82 37.64 20.40
N GLN A 14 -9.98 37.04 20.10
CA GLN A 14 -11.15 37.11 20.98
C GLN A 14 -11.46 35.77 21.68
N GLY A 15 -10.73 34.70 21.36
CA GLY A 15 -10.94 33.35 21.89
C GLY A 15 -12.25 32.68 21.44
N ARG A 16 -13.05 33.33 20.59
CA ARG A 16 -14.35 32.82 20.12
C ARG A 16 -14.70 33.35 18.73
N CYS A 17 -15.39 32.52 17.94
CA CYS A 17 -15.84 32.91 16.61
C CYS A 17 -16.96 33.95 16.68
N ARG A 18 -16.89 35.00 15.84
CA ARG A 18 -17.99 35.96 15.64
C ARG A 18 -19.26 35.29 15.11
N HIS A 19 -19.09 34.20 14.37
CA HIS A 19 -20.16 33.41 13.78
C HIS A 19 -20.09 31.99 14.37
N GLN A 20 -20.71 31.78 15.54
CA GLN A 20 -20.62 30.52 16.31
C GLN A 20 -20.92 29.26 15.48
N VAL A 21 -21.80 29.36 14.49
CA VAL A 21 -22.14 28.27 13.53
C VAL A 21 -20.93 27.68 12.78
N PHE A 22 -19.82 28.42 12.67
CA PHE A 22 -18.61 27.95 11.99
C PHE A 22 -17.48 27.52 12.93
N ALA A 23 -17.67 27.59 14.27
CA ALA A 23 -16.63 27.19 15.23
C ALA A 23 -16.33 25.68 15.15
N ASP A 24 -17.35 24.86 14.89
CA ASP A 24 -17.25 23.39 14.85
C ASP A 24 -17.52 22.83 13.45
N TYR A 25 -17.38 23.65 12.39
CA TYR A 25 -17.70 23.23 11.03
C TYR A 25 -16.68 22.21 10.51
N GLN A 26 -17.14 20.98 10.25
CA GLN A 26 -16.36 19.92 9.60
C GLN A 26 -16.80 19.75 8.13
N LEU A 27 -15.83 19.44 7.27
CA LEU A 27 -16.11 19.10 5.88
C LEU A 27 -16.81 17.74 5.84
N ASN A 28 -17.88 17.66 5.06
CA ASN A 28 -18.60 16.41 4.79
C ASN A 28 -18.54 16.10 3.30
N TRP A 29 -18.42 14.82 2.97
CA TRP A 29 -18.49 14.35 1.59
C TRP A 29 -19.88 14.65 0.99
N VAL A 30 -19.88 15.10 -0.27
CA VAL A 30 -21.09 15.35 -1.05
C VAL A 30 -21.07 14.42 -2.26
N GLU A 31 -22.12 13.63 -2.44
CA GLU A 31 -22.29 12.79 -3.63
C GLU A 31 -22.18 13.63 -4.91
N ALA A 32 -21.45 13.14 -5.91
CA ALA A 32 -21.21 13.87 -7.17
C ALA A 32 -22.50 14.39 -7.83
N GLY A 33 -23.59 13.62 -7.77
CA GLY A 33 -24.90 14.01 -8.32
C GLY A 33 -25.65 15.10 -7.52
N LYS A 34 -25.24 15.35 -6.27
CA LYS A 34 -25.85 16.35 -5.38
C LYS A 34 -25.03 17.65 -5.28
N VAL A 35 -23.86 17.70 -5.91
CA VAL A 35 -22.96 18.84 -5.92
C VAL A 35 -23.64 20.07 -6.53
N LYS A 36 -23.52 21.21 -5.85
CA LYS A 36 -24.10 22.50 -6.26
C LYS A 36 -23.03 23.56 -6.41
N ARG A 37 -23.40 24.63 -7.11
CA ARG A 37 -22.60 25.86 -7.16
C ARG A 37 -22.38 26.36 -5.72
N HIS A 38 -21.15 26.79 -5.42
CA HIS A 38 -20.66 27.23 -4.11
C HIS A 38 -20.32 26.15 -3.09
N ASP A 39 -20.58 24.86 -3.38
CA ASP A 39 -19.95 23.78 -2.63
C ASP A 39 -18.43 23.85 -2.78
N LEU A 40 -17.70 23.20 -1.87
CA LEU A 40 -16.25 23.32 -1.76
C LEU A 40 -15.56 22.03 -2.25
N ILE A 41 -14.52 22.19 -3.04
CA ILE A 41 -13.58 21.13 -3.38
C ILE A 41 -12.33 21.31 -2.52
N PHE A 42 -11.94 20.24 -1.83
CA PHE A 42 -10.71 20.21 -1.05
C PHE A 42 -9.52 19.76 -1.91
N LEU A 43 -8.45 20.55 -1.87
CA LEU A 43 -7.15 20.28 -2.46
C LEU A 43 -6.14 20.07 -1.33
N PRO A 44 -5.83 18.83 -0.93
CA PRO A 44 -4.88 18.58 0.15
C PRO A 44 -3.45 18.94 -0.27
N ARG A 45 -2.63 19.43 0.65
CA ARG A 45 -1.17 19.37 0.48
C ARG A 45 -0.72 18.05 1.07
N TYR A 46 -0.14 17.19 0.25
CA TYR A 46 0.47 15.96 0.73
C TYR A 46 1.98 16.19 0.90
N GLU A 47 2.50 15.92 2.09
CA GLU A 47 3.91 16.14 2.43
C GLU A 47 4.74 14.85 2.32
N THR A 48 4.07 13.69 2.24
CA THR A 48 4.70 12.37 2.24
C THR A 48 5.56 12.16 0.99
N THR A 49 6.85 11.93 1.23
CA THR A 49 7.79 11.41 0.23
C THR A 49 7.89 9.90 0.46
N HIS A 50 7.36 9.09 -0.45
CA HIS A 50 7.66 7.65 -0.44
C HIS A 50 9.15 7.45 -0.76
N GLN A 51 9.75 6.35 -0.28
CA GLN A 51 11.16 5.97 -0.45
C GLN A 51 11.76 6.56 -1.75
N ALA A 52 12.54 7.63 -1.62
CA ALA A 52 12.96 8.41 -2.78
C ALA A 52 13.95 7.58 -3.60
N ILE A 53 13.65 7.40 -4.89
CA ILE A 53 14.57 6.74 -5.82
C ILE A 53 15.83 7.61 -5.91
N THR A 54 16.97 7.05 -5.52
CA THR A 54 18.27 7.74 -5.53
C THR A 54 19.05 7.49 -6.81
N THR A 55 18.78 6.38 -7.50
CA THR A 55 19.50 5.96 -8.72
C THR A 55 18.55 5.33 -9.72
N LEU A 56 18.82 5.51 -11.01
CA LEU A 56 18.05 4.93 -12.12
C LEU A 56 18.97 4.09 -13.00
N ASN A 57 18.58 2.84 -13.28
CA ASN A 57 19.26 2.00 -14.26
C ASN A 57 18.69 2.27 -15.65
N LEU A 58 19.48 2.89 -16.54
CA LEU A 58 19.04 3.27 -17.87
C LEU A 58 18.62 2.07 -18.74
N LEU A 59 19.10 0.87 -18.45
CA LEU A 59 18.73 -0.36 -19.16
C LEU A 59 17.22 -0.66 -19.05
N ASP A 60 16.56 -0.21 -17.98
CA ASP A 60 15.12 -0.43 -17.75
C ASP A 60 14.23 0.21 -18.83
N TRP A 61 14.78 1.19 -19.57
CA TRP A 61 14.08 1.91 -20.64
C TRP A 61 14.72 1.72 -22.03
N LEU A 62 15.65 0.77 -22.15
CA LEU A 62 16.32 0.44 -23.40
C LEU A 62 15.82 -0.90 -23.97
N PRO A 63 15.89 -1.12 -25.29
CA PRO A 63 15.61 -2.43 -25.87
C PRO A 63 16.59 -3.49 -25.33
N SER A 64 16.05 -4.55 -24.70
CA SER A 64 16.81 -5.56 -23.94
C SER A 64 17.89 -6.30 -24.74
N GLU A 65 17.77 -6.35 -26.07
CA GLU A 65 18.74 -7.01 -26.94
C GLU A 65 19.80 -6.07 -27.56
N GLU A 66 19.65 -4.76 -27.39
CA GLU A 66 20.53 -3.78 -28.05
C GLU A 66 21.63 -3.24 -27.13
N TYR A 67 21.40 -3.18 -25.81
CA TYR A 67 22.32 -2.55 -24.87
C TYR A 67 22.62 -3.45 -23.67
N VAL A 68 23.85 -3.37 -23.16
CA VAL A 68 24.32 -4.02 -21.93
C VAL A 68 25.17 -3.07 -21.11
N GLU A 69 25.27 -3.31 -19.81
CA GLU A 69 26.25 -2.65 -18.96
C GLU A 69 27.62 -3.34 -19.09
N GLN A 70 28.66 -2.54 -19.31
CA GLN A 70 30.07 -2.97 -19.26
C GLN A 70 30.89 -1.90 -18.53
N ASN A 71 31.58 -2.28 -17.45
CA ASN A 71 32.39 -1.35 -16.62
C ASN A 71 31.60 -0.12 -16.14
N GLY A 72 30.32 -0.28 -15.76
CA GLY A 72 29.45 0.82 -15.32
C GLY A 72 28.93 1.73 -16.44
N GLN A 73 29.22 1.42 -17.70
CA GLN A 73 28.86 2.23 -18.88
C GLN A 73 27.91 1.44 -19.80
N LEU A 74 27.04 2.17 -20.50
CA LEU A 74 26.19 1.59 -21.54
C LEU A 74 27.00 1.20 -22.78
N HIS A 75 26.85 -0.04 -23.21
CA HIS A 75 27.48 -0.60 -24.40
C HIS A 75 26.45 -1.14 -25.38
N TYR A 76 26.63 -0.90 -26.68
CA TYR A 76 25.72 -1.36 -27.74
C TYR A 76 26.17 -2.72 -28.30
N GLN A 77 25.33 -3.74 -28.19
CA GLN A 77 25.65 -5.14 -28.50
C GLN A 77 25.72 -5.45 -30.00
N LYS A 78 24.88 -4.82 -30.83
CA LYS A 78 24.73 -5.16 -32.26
C LYS A 78 25.70 -4.36 -33.16
N ALA A 79 26.87 -3.95 -32.66
CA ALA A 79 27.86 -3.23 -33.45
C ALA A 79 28.49 -4.16 -34.51
N THR A 80 28.27 -3.87 -35.79
CA THR A 80 28.93 -4.57 -36.91
C THR A 80 30.33 -3.98 -37.18
N GLU A 81 31.26 -4.74 -37.76
CA GLU A 81 32.58 -4.23 -38.20
C GLU A 81 32.45 -2.98 -39.08
N ARG A 82 31.40 -2.92 -39.92
CA ARG A 82 31.08 -1.75 -40.75
C ARG A 82 30.67 -0.53 -39.92
N SER A 83 29.96 -0.71 -38.81
CA SER A 83 29.59 0.36 -37.86
C SER A 83 30.74 0.83 -36.97
N LEU A 84 31.74 -0.02 -36.76
CA LEU A 84 32.98 0.29 -36.05
C LEU A 84 33.99 0.99 -36.97
N GLY A 85 34.02 0.65 -38.27
CA GLY A 85 34.89 1.26 -39.28
C GLY A 85 34.61 2.75 -39.56
N TYR A 86 33.40 3.24 -39.33
CA TYR A 86 33.08 4.68 -39.39
C TYR A 86 33.55 5.46 -38.15
N ARG A 87 34.07 4.79 -37.11
CA ARG A 87 34.33 5.36 -35.78
C ARG A 87 35.80 5.58 -35.42
N LEU A 88 36.73 5.52 -36.37
CA LEU A 88 38.15 5.86 -36.11
C LEU A 88 38.75 6.76 -37.21
N PRO A 89 39.52 7.83 -36.87
CA PRO A 89 39.83 8.39 -35.56
C PRO A 89 39.09 9.72 -35.38
N SER A 90 37.80 9.69 -35.01
CA SER A 90 37.20 10.82 -34.30
C SER A 90 36.60 10.28 -33.01
N THR A 91 37.24 10.65 -31.92
CA THR A 91 36.92 10.33 -30.52
C THR A 91 35.49 10.74 -30.16
N ARG A 92 34.52 9.86 -30.39
CA ARG A 92 33.17 9.96 -29.80
C ARG A 92 32.72 8.59 -29.26
N HIS A 93 33.57 7.96 -28.46
CA HIS A 93 33.10 6.98 -27.49
C HIS A 93 32.43 7.76 -26.37
N TYR A 94 31.13 8.00 -26.47
CA TYR A 94 30.38 8.60 -25.37
C TYR A 94 30.21 7.53 -24.28
N GLN A 95 30.85 7.75 -23.14
CA GLN A 95 30.71 6.95 -21.94
C GLN A 95 29.47 7.47 -21.20
N ILE A 96 28.31 6.86 -21.50
CA ILE A 96 27.06 7.14 -20.78
C ILE A 96 26.97 6.11 -19.65
N PRO A 97 26.89 6.55 -18.38
CA PRO A 97 26.72 5.64 -17.25
C PRO A 97 25.48 4.76 -17.41
N ALA A 98 25.58 3.47 -17.12
CA ALA A 98 24.42 2.57 -17.13
C ALA A 98 23.46 2.91 -15.99
N THR A 99 23.99 3.33 -14.85
CA THR A 99 23.23 3.83 -13.71
C THR A 99 23.52 5.32 -13.51
N ILE A 100 22.48 6.12 -13.32
CA ILE A 100 22.59 7.55 -13.02
C ILE A 100 22.00 7.89 -11.67
N GLU A 101 22.55 8.91 -11.00
CA GLU A 101 21.99 9.45 -9.77
C GLU A 101 20.82 10.40 -10.05
N VAL A 102 19.77 10.30 -9.24
CA VAL A 102 18.64 11.21 -9.27
C VAL A 102 19.00 12.47 -8.50
N THR A 103 19.33 13.53 -9.24
CA THR A 103 19.75 14.82 -8.66
C THR A 103 18.79 15.94 -9.06
N PRO A 104 18.78 17.07 -8.32
CA PRO A 104 18.08 18.28 -8.75
C PRO A 104 18.50 18.76 -10.15
N THR A 105 19.76 18.55 -10.55
CA THR A 105 20.27 18.86 -11.89
C THR A 105 19.58 18.03 -12.98
N LEU A 106 19.47 16.71 -12.78
CA LEU A 106 18.73 15.83 -13.69
C LEU A 106 17.24 16.24 -13.78
N CYS A 107 16.63 16.54 -12.63
CA CYS A 107 15.23 16.96 -12.58
C CYS A 107 15.01 18.29 -13.34
N ARG A 108 15.92 19.25 -13.20
CA ARG A 108 15.90 20.52 -13.95
C ARG A 108 16.00 20.29 -15.46
N LEU A 109 16.89 19.40 -15.89
CA LEU A 109 17.04 19.01 -17.28
C LEU A 109 15.77 18.35 -17.87
N ILE A 110 15.10 17.49 -17.11
CA ILE A 110 13.80 16.91 -17.46
C ILE A 110 12.72 18.00 -17.58
N GLY A 111 12.75 18.99 -16.69
CA GLY A 111 11.92 20.19 -16.77
C GLY A 111 12.09 20.94 -18.10
N TYR A 112 13.34 21.26 -18.46
CA TYR A 112 13.65 21.88 -19.77
C TYR A 112 13.14 21.03 -20.93
N PHE A 113 13.32 19.71 -20.85
CA PHE A 113 12.92 18.81 -21.92
C PHE A 113 11.39 18.73 -22.09
N SER A 114 10.65 18.84 -20.99
CA SER A 114 9.20 18.78 -20.97
C SER A 114 8.56 20.05 -21.53
N ALA A 115 9.26 21.19 -21.48
CA ALA A 115 8.87 22.44 -22.13
C ALA A 115 9.26 22.42 -23.63
N ASP A 116 10.55 22.55 -23.93
CA ASP A 116 11.06 22.79 -25.30
C ASP A 116 12.00 21.69 -25.83
N GLY A 117 11.99 20.52 -25.18
CA GLY A 117 12.78 19.37 -25.60
C GLY A 117 12.15 18.58 -26.74
N TYR A 118 12.97 17.84 -27.47
CA TYR A 118 12.52 16.88 -28.47
C TYR A 118 13.47 15.68 -28.53
N ALA A 119 12.94 14.46 -28.60
CA ALA A 119 13.75 13.26 -28.76
C ALA A 119 13.33 12.49 -30.01
N ASN A 120 14.29 12.21 -30.89
CA ASN A 120 14.09 11.44 -32.11
C ASN A 120 14.93 10.17 -32.12
N ILE A 121 14.33 9.11 -32.65
CA ILE A 121 14.97 7.82 -32.86
C ILE A 121 14.87 7.52 -34.35
N ARG A 122 16.01 7.19 -34.95
CA ARG A 122 16.15 6.76 -36.35
C ARG A 122 16.80 5.37 -36.38
N ALA A 123 16.74 4.70 -37.52
CA ALA A 123 17.35 3.38 -37.68
C ALA A 123 18.87 3.42 -37.40
N ASP A 124 19.53 4.48 -37.84
CA ASP A 124 20.99 4.68 -37.80
C ASP A 124 21.47 5.61 -36.67
N GLY A 125 20.57 6.12 -35.82
CA GLY A 125 20.96 7.02 -34.73
C GLY A 125 19.79 7.58 -33.92
N GLY A 126 20.07 8.58 -33.09
CA GLY A 126 19.05 9.30 -32.33
C GLY A 126 19.64 10.55 -31.70
N ALA A 127 18.79 11.49 -31.35
CA ALA A 127 19.20 12.72 -30.69
C ALA A 127 18.16 13.20 -29.67
N VAL A 128 18.68 13.83 -28.63
CA VAL A 128 17.93 14.67 -27.69
C VAL A 128 18.25 16.11 -28.06
N GLN A 129 17.21 16.91 -28.32
CA GLN A 129 17.31 18.30 -28.77
C GLN A 129 16.61 19.22 -27.77
N PHE A 130 17.17 20.41 -27.56
CA PHE A 130 16.55 21.51 -26.85
C PHE A 130 16.55 22.76 -27.72
N VAL A 131 15.51 23.58 -27.63
CA VAL A 131 15.38 24.82 -28.40
C VAL A 131 15.28 26.00 -27.45
N PHE A 132 16.10 27.02 -27.66
CA PHE A 132 16.10 28.25 -26.86
C PHE A 132 16.18 29.48 -27.75
N HIS A 133 15.80 30.64 -27.23
CA HIS A 133 16.12 31.90 -27.87
C HIS A 133 17.62 32.22 -27.70
N ARG A 134 18.25 32.85 -28.70
CA ARG A 134 19.70 33.12 -28.70
C ARG A 134 20.20 33.96 -27.53
N ASP A 135 19.32 34.78 -26.94
CA ASP A 135 19.63 35.66 -25.82
C ASP A 135 19.54 34.92 -24.47
N GLU A 136 19.05 33.68 -24.43
CA GLU A 136 18.90 32.84 -23.23
C GLU A 136 20.19 32.06 -22.92
N THR A 137 21.33 32.74 -22.99
CA THR A 137 22.66 32.14 -22.87
C THR A 137 22.88 31.37 -21.57
N ALA A 138 22.27 31.82 -20.48
CA ALA A 138 22.34 31.15 -19.18
C ALA A 138 21.66 29.76 -19.21
N PHE A 139 20.48 29.64 -19.82
CA PHE A 139 19.77 28.35 -19.93
C PHE A 139 20.47 27.41 -20.90
N ILE A 140 20.99 27.96 -22.00
CA ILE A 140 21.79 27.21 -22.97
C ILE A 140 23.01 26.58 -22.28
N GLN A 141 23.74 27.35 -21.48
CA GLN A 141 24.90 26.85 -20.77
C GLN A 141 24.51 25.81 -19.71
N ASP A 142 23.45 26.08 -18.94
CA ASP A 142 22.97 25.16 -17.91
C ASP A 142 22.55 23.79 -18.47
N VAL A 143 21.91 23.75 -19.65
CA VAL A 143 21.57 22.48 -20.33
C VAL A 143 22.83 21.73 -20.78
N ARG A 144 23.86 22.43 -21.30
CA ARG A 144 25.12 21.79 -21.67
C ARG A 144 25.82 21.17 -20.46
N ASP A 145 25.88 21.90 -19.36
CA ASP A 145 26.52 21.46 -18.12
C ASP A 145 25.73 20.32 -17.48
N SER A 146 24.39 20.39 -17.52
CA SER A 146 23.51 19.32 -17.02
C SER A 146 23.63 18.04 -17.84
N MET A 147 23.66 18.12 -19.18
CA MET A 147 23.86 16.96 -20.05
C MET A 147 25.24 16.31 -19.87
N SER A 148 26.27 17.16 -19.70
CA SER A 148 27.64 16.69 -19.45
C SER A 148 27.76 16.02 -18.08
N SER A 149 27.23 16.64 -17.02
CA SER A 149 27.30 16.09 -15.66
C SER A 149 26.46 14.82 -15.48
N CYS A 150 25.24 14.78 -16.01
CA CYS A 150 24.34 13.65 -15.80
C CYS A 150 24.66 12.45 -16.71
N PHE A 151 25.15 12.70 -17.94
CA PHE A 151 25.27 11.68 -18.97
C PHE A 151 26.63 11.62 -19.68
N GLY A 152 27.60 12.45 -19.30
CA GLY A 152 28.91 12.51 -19.98
C GLY A 152 28.82 13.01 -21.42
N LEU A 153 27.74 13.70 -21.79
CA LEU A 153 27.45 14.09 -23.18
C LEU A 153 27.57 15.59 -23.41
N THR A 154 28.40 15.95 -24.39
CA THR A 154 28.50 17.32 -24.90
C THR A 154 27.60 17.53 -26.11
N SER A 155 27.09 18.75 -26.27
CA SER A 155 26.31 19.12 -27.46
C SER A 155 27.18 19.01 -28.71
N GLY A 156 26.60 18.54 -29.80
CA GLY A 156 27.23 18.52 -31.12
C GLY A 156 27.32 19.92 -31.75
N LEU A 157 27.07 20.01 -33.05
CA LEU A 157 26.97 21.30 -33.74
C LEU A 157 25.61 21.93 -33.44
N ASP A 158 25.64 23.12 -32.83
CA ASP A 158 24.45 23.95 -32.68
C ASP A 158 23.92 24.34 -34.06
N THR A 159 22.63 24.12 -34.30
CA THR A 159 22.01 24.49 -35.57
C THR A 159 21.20 25.76 -35.41
N PHE A 160 21.42 26.71 -36.31
CA PHE A 160 20.73 28.00 -36.39
C PHE A 160 19.78 27.97 -37.59
N PRO A 161 18.46 27.83 -37.39
CA PRO A 161 17.51 27.89 -38.49
C PRO A 161 17.61 29.26 -39.18
N GLU A 162 17.71 29.27 -40.50
CA GLU A 162 17.69 30.53 -41.27
C GLU A 162 16.41 31.31 -40.94
N ASN A 163 16.55 32.60 -40.66
CA ASN A 163 15.46 33.54 -40.30
C ASN A 163 14.81 33.41 -38.92
N ASN A 164 15.40 32.66 -37.97
CA ASN A 164 14.89 32.66 -36.59
C ASN A 164 16.01 32.90 -35.56
N LYS A 165 15.70 33.63 -34.48
CA LYS A 165 16.60 33.87 -33.34
C LYS A 165 16.71 32.64 -32.40
N ALA A 166 16.43 31.44 -32.91
CA ALA A 166 16.42 30.21 -32.13
C ALA A 166 17.77 29.48 -32.26
N ILE A 167 18.23 28.90 -31.15
CA ILE A 167 19.39 28.01 -31.09
C ILE A 167 18.87 26.61 -30.75
N ARG A 168 19.27 25.61 -31.56
CA ARG A 168 18.96 24.21 -31.29
C ARG A 168 20.21 23.48 -30.81
N LEU A 169 20.17 23.00 -29.58
CA LEU A 169 21.24 22.20 -28.98
C LEU A 169 20.97 20.73 -29.30
N ASN A 170 21.87 20.08 -30.02
CA ASN A 170 21.71 18.68 -30.44
C ASN A 170 22.66 17.76 -29.67
N PHE A 171 22.12 16.80 -28.92
CA PHE A 171 22.88 15.76 -28.24
C PHE A 171 22.63 14.42 -28.93
N TYR A 172 23.58 13.98 -29.74
CA TYR A 172 23.46 12.77 -30.54
C TYR A 172 23.71 11.52 -29.70
N SER A 173 22.64 10.85 -29.28
CA SER A 173 22.68 9.59 -28.56
C SER A 173 21.36 8.83 -28.77
N LYS A 174 21.43 7.69 -29.46
CA LYS A 174 20.29 6.78 -29.64
C LYS A 174 19.76 6.23 -28.30
N PRO A 175 20.59 5.73 -27.35
CA PRO A 175 20.08 5.24 -26.07
C PRO A 175 19.40 6.35 -25.26
N LEU A 176 19.97 7.56 -25.18
CA LEU A 176 19.27 8.64 -24.46
C LEU A 176 17.98 9.08 -25.15
N ALA A 177 17.90 9.03 -26.47
CA ALA A 177 16.64 9.30 -27.15
C ALA A 177 15.54 8.29 -26.78
N TYR A 178 15.88 7.01 -26.56
CA TYR A 178 14.95 6.03 -25.99
C TYR A 178 14.53 6.40 -24.58
N VAL A 179 15.50 6.67 -23.70
CA VAL A 179 15.27 7.01 -22.29
C VAL A 179 14.36 8.26 -22.16
N PHE A 180 14.70 9.37 -22.82
CA PHE A 180 13.90 10.60 -22.78
C PHE A 180 12.51 10.42 -23.42
N ARG A 181 12.36 9.52 -24.40
CA ARG A 181 11.05 9.16 -24.93
C ARG A 181 10.22 8.39 -23.92
N ALA A 182 10.80 7.39 -23.26
CA ALA A 182 10.12 6.62 -22.23
C ALA A 182 9.70 7.48 -21.03
N TRP A 183 10.59 8.36 -20.60
CA TRP A 183 10.40 9.26 -19.47
C TRP A 183 9.39 10.37 -19.75
N CYS A 184 9.53 11.06 -20.88
CA CYS A 184 8.88 12.37 -21.06
C CYS A 184 7.80 12.39 -22.15
N TYR A 185 7.39 11.22 -22.67
CA TYR A 185 6.25 11.09 -23.57
C TYR A 185 5.23 10.07 -23.08
N THR A 186 3.95 10.32 -23.38
CA THR A 186 2.87 9.33 -23.28
C THR A 186 2.91 8.39 -24.50
N SER A 187 2.15 7.29 -24.45
CA SER A 187 1.94 6.38 -25.59
C SER A 187 1.38 7.12 -26.83
N GLU A 188 0.63 8.19 -26.62
CA GLU A 188 0.05 9.05 -27.65
C GLU A 188 0.98 10.18 -28.11
N ASN A 189 2.25 10.18 -27.69
CA ASN A 189 3.26 11.21 -28.02
C ASN A 189 3.00 12.61 -27.45
N TYR A 190 2.21 12.74 -26.38
CA TYR A 190 2.13 13.99 -25.62
C TYR A 190 3.27 14.07 -24.60
N LYS A 191 3.75 15.28 -24.30
CA LYS A 191 4.77 15.49 -23.28
C LYS A 191 4.25 15.11 -21.89
N ARG A 192 5.12 14.61 -21.03
CA ARG A 192 4.85 14.36 -19.61
C ARG A 192 6.14 14.50 -18.80
N LEU A 193 6.00 14.57 -17.48
CA LEU A 193 7.07 14.28 -16.54
C LEU A 193 7.08 12.78 -16.22
N PRO A 194 8.24 12.21 -15.83
CA PRO A 194 8.32 10.82 -15.40
C PRO A 194 7.54 10.61 -14.11
N ASP A 195 6.87 9.47 -13.97
CA ASP A 195 6.03 9.20 -12.80
C ASP A 195 6.84 9.13 -11.51
N TRP A 196 8.07 8.60 -11.57
CA TRP A 196 9.01 8.57 -10.46
C TRP A 196 9.39 9.97 -9.95
N LEU A 197 9.37 10.99 -10.81
CA LEU A 197 9.73 12.36 -10.43
C LEU A 197 8.71 12.96 -9.45
N LEU A 198 7.44 12.60 -9.58
CA LEU A 198 6.35 13.15 -8.76
C LEU A 198 6.48 12.81 -7.27
N ASN A 199 7.21 11.74 -6.96
CA ASN A 199 7.42 11.24 -5.61
C ASN A 199 8.73 11.73 -4.98
N LEU A 200 9.56 12.49 -5.70
CA LEU A 200 10.85 12.97 -5.19
C LEU A 200 10.71 14.07 -4.12
N PRO A 201 11.80 14.36 -3.37
CA PRO A 201 11.84 15.46 -2.41
C PRO A 201 11.63 16.84 -3.06
N GLU A 202 11.32 17.84 -2.22
CA GLU A 202 10.95 19.19 -2.66
C GLU A 202 12.00 19.85 -3.55
N ASP A 203 13.30 19.70 -3.26
CA ASP A 203 14.39 20.30 -4.03
C ASP A 203 14.41 19.82 -5.50
N CYS A 204 14.18 18.53 -5.73
CA CYS A 204 14.07 17.93 -7.06
C CYS A 204 12.83 18.41 -7.81
N LEU A 205 11.68 18.49 -7.13
CA LEU A 205 10.44 19.00 -7.70
C LEU A 205 10.57 20.48 -8.10
N VAL A 206 11.19 21.30 -7.24
CA VAL A 206 11.47 22.71 -7.51
C VAL A 206 12.43 22.86 -8.69
N ALA A 207 13.46 22.02 -8.77
CA ALA A 207 14.41 22.04 -9.88
C ALA A 207 13.73 21.70 -11.22
N SER A 208 12.89 20.66 -11.25
CA SER A 208 12.06 20.33 -12.42
C SER A 208 11.12 21.46 -12.81
N LEU A 209 10.43 22.07 -11.82
CA LEU A 209 9.55 23.19 -12.07
C LEU A 209 10.29 24.39 -12.66
N ARG A 210 11.49 24.71 -12.16
CA ARG A 210 12.35 25.78 -12.70
C ARG A 210 12.73 25.54 -14.15
N GLY A 211 13.12 24.31 -14.50
CA GLY A 211 13.44 23.94 -15.88
C GLY A 211 12.23 24.10 -16.80
N TYR A 212 11.06 23.62 -16.38
CA TYR A 212 9.83 23.75 -17.15
C TYR A 212 9.41 25.24 -17.33
N TRP A 213 9.46 26.03 -16.25
CA TRP A 213 9.09 27.45 -16.28
C TRP A 213 10.08 28.34 -17.02
N ALA A 214 11.30 27.87 -17.26
CA ALA A 214 12.29 28.59 -18.04
C ALA A 214 12.02 28.51 -19.55
N GLY A 215 11.43 27.41 -20.04
CA GLY A 215 10.99 27.28 -21.43
C GLY A 215 9.57 27.84 -21.65
N ASP A 216 8.57 27.17 -21.08
CA ASP A 216 7.15 27.47 -21.34
C ASP A 216 6.54 28.54 -20.42
N GLY A 217 7.29 29.00 -19.42
CA GLY A 217 6.78 29.86 -18.36
C GLY A 217 6.84 31.36 -18.68
N CYS A 218 5.73 32.06 -18.45
CA CYS A 218 5.61 33.50 -18.51
C CYS A 218 5.44 34.10 -17.11
N ARG A 219 6.27 35.09 -16.77
CA ARG A 219 6.22 35.82 -15.48
C ARG A 219 5.75 37.26 -15.72
N ARG A 220 4.46 37.53 -15.45
CA ARG A 220 3.86 38.86 -15.52
C ARG A 220 3.78 39.48 -14.12
N SER A 221 3.45 40.78 -14.03
CA SER A 221 3.46 41.51 -12.76
C SER A 221 2.60 40.90 -11.64
N ILE A 222 1.45 40.31 -11.99
CA ILE A 222 0.49 39.75 -11.01
C ILE A 222 0.02 38.33 -11.36
N VAL A 223 0.70 37.67 -12.31
CA VAL A 223 0.32 36.32 -12.77
C VAL A 223 1.56 35.57 -13.27
N TYR A 224 1.66 34.28 -12.95
CA TYR A 224 2.56 33.34 -13.61
C TYR A 224 1.73 32.38 -14.45
N GLU A 225 2.11 32.21 -15.71
CA GLU A 225 1.36 31.40 -16.68
C GLU A 225 2.32 30.42 -17.34
N ALA A 226 1.89 29.17 -17.53
CA ALA A 226 2.55 28.20 -18.38
C ALA A 226 1.49 27.46 -19.18
N GLY A 227 1.82 26.95 -20.37
CA GLY A 227 0.82 26.24 -21.17
C GLY A 227 1.39 25.03 -21.88
N THR A 228 0.52 24.08 -22.17
CA THR A 228 0.88 22.80 -22.79
C THR A 228 -0.32 22.24 -23.57
N ASN A 229 -0.06 21.38 -24.55
CA ASN A 229 -1.10 20.60 -25.23
C ASN A 229 -1.34 19.24 -24.58
N SER A 230 -0.61 18.90 -23.52
CA SER A 230 -0.70 17.62 -22.81
C SER A 230 -1.53 17.75 -21.54
N SER A 231 -2.62 17.00 -21.46
CA SER A 231 -3.43 16.90 -20.23
C SER A 231 -2.63 16.28 -19.09
N ALA A 232 -1.80 15.27 -19.38
CA ALA A 232 -0.94 14.60 -18.42
C ALA A 232 0.06 15.58 -17.79
N LEU A 233 0.81 16.32 -18.62
CA LEU A 233 1.78 17.30 -18.13
C LEU A 233 1.08 18.42 -17.34
N ALA A 234 -0.07 18.89 -17.82
CA ALA A 234 -0.83 19.92 -17.12
C ALA A 234 -1.26 19.48 -15.72
N GLY A 235 -1.74 18.23 -15.60
CA GLY A 235 -2.10 17.61 -14.32
C GLY A 235 -0.88 17.42 -13.41
N GLN A 236 0.22 16.90 -13.94
CA GLN A 236 1.46 16.66 -13.19
C GLN A 236 2.05 17.95 -12.63
N ILE A 237 2.16 19.02 -13.43
CA ILE A 237 2.62 20.33 -12.95
C ILE A 237 1.68 20.87 -11.88
N ARG A 238 0.35 20.70 -12.03
CA ARG A 238 -0.62 21.12 -11.01
C ARG A 238 -0.44 20.36 -9.70
N LEU A 239 -0.19 19.06 -9.75
CA LEU A 239 0.09 18.22 -8.57
C LEU A 239 1.39 18.65 -7.87
N ILE A 240 2.45 18.94 -8.63
CA ILE A 240 3.71 19.47 -8.10
C ILE A 240 3.49 20.82 -7.43
N LEU A 241 2.80 21.75 -8.10
CA LEU A 241 2.49 23.07 -7.52
C LEU A 241 1.70 22.93 -6.22
N GLN A 242 0.69 22.06 -6.19
CA GLN A 242 -0.12 21.79 -5.00
C GLN A 242 0.74 21.26 -3.83
N ARG A 243 1.64 20.30 -4.09
CA ARG A 243 2.60 19.78 -3.11
C ARG A 243 3.51 20.88 -2.54
N LEU A 244 3.97 21.78 -3.41
CA LEU A 244 4.83 22.93 -3.04
C LEU A 244 4.07 24.09 -2.38
N GLY A 245 2.78 23.94 -2.10
CA GLY A 245 1.93 24.96 -1.48
C GLY A 245 1.52 26.08 -2.43
N VAL A 246 1.52 25.84 -3.75
CA VAL A 246 1.10 26.80 -4.77
C VAL A 246 -0.23 26.38 -5.39
N VAL A 247 -1.26 27.19 -5.17
CA VAL A 247 -2.56 27.00 -5.80
C VAL A 247 -2.54 27.54 -7.22
N SER A 248 -2.97 26.72 -8.18
CA SER A 248 -3.05 27.09 -9.59
C SER A 248 -4.45 26.88 -10.15
N ARG A 249 -4.81 27.69 -11.15
CA ARG A 249 -6.00 27.52 -11.98
C ARG A 249 -5.57 26.80 -13.26
N LEU A 250 -6.34 25.78 -13.66
CA LEU A 250 -6.23 25.18 -14.98
C LEU A 250 -7.34 25.73 -15.89
N HIS A 251 -6.96 26.34 -17.00
CA HIS A 251 -7.87 26.75 -18.08
C HIS A 251 -7.68 25.84 -19.29
N VAL A 252 -8.78 25.44 -19.93
CA VAL A 252 -8.78 24.56 -21.09
C VAL A 252 -9.43 25.31 -22.25
N ASP A 253 -8.70 25.41 -23.36
CA ASP A 253 -9.19 25.95 -24.62
C ASP A 253 -9.23 24.83 -25.65
N GLU A 254 -10.43 24.32 -25.93
CA GLU A 254 -10.67 23.20 -26.85
C GLU A 254 -10.48 23.58 -28.32
N ASN A 255 -10.52 24.87 -28.66
CA ASN A 255 -10.54 25.37 -30.03
C ASN A 255 -9.33 26.26 -30.37
N LYS A 256 -8.26 26.18 -29.59
CA LYS A 256 -7.07 27.02 -29.84
C LYS A 256 -6.47 26.70 -31.21
N ALA A 257 -6.37 27.71 -32.07
CA ALA A 257 -5.65 27.62 -33.32
C ALA A 257 -4.16 27.39 -33.04
N ARG A 258 -3.61 26.22 -33.45
CA ARG A 258 -2.26 25.81 -33.08
C ARG A 258 -1.20 26.42 -33.99
N TYR A 259 -1.31 26.21 -35.30
CA TYR A 259 -0.38 26.70 -36.31
C TYR A 259 -1.09 26.84 -37.66
N GLN A 260 -0.69 27.84 -38.45
CA GLN A 260 -0.95 27.86 -39.90
C GLN A 260 0.20 27.11 -40.56
N SER A 261 -0.08 25.94 -41.11
CA SER A 261 0.90 25.17 -41.89
C SER A 261 0.46 25.12 -43.35
N ILE A 262 1.38 25.30 -44.28
CA ILE A 262 1.07 25.14 -45.71
C ILE A 262 1.44 23.71 -46.09
N VAL A 263 0.45 22.89 -46.41
CA VAL A 263 0.64 21.55 -46.97
C VAL A 263 0.08 21.57 -48.39
N ASN A 264 0.92 21.29 -49.39
CA ASN A 264 0.55 21.32 -50.82
C ASN A 264 -0.09 22.66 -51.27
N GLY A 265 0.37 23.79 -50.74
CA GLY A 265 -0.16 25.13 -51.10
C GLY A 265 -1.45 25.53 -50.36
N ALA A 266 -2.04 24.66 -49.53
CA ALA A 266 -3.20 24.97 -48.71
C ALA A 266 -2.79 25.27 -47.26
N VAL A 267 -3.33 26.36 -46.70
CA VAL A 267 -3.17 26.67 -45.27
C VAL A 267 -4.08 25.75 -44.46
N ILE A 268 -3.48 24.77 -43.78
CA ILE A 268 -4.17 23.93 -42.80
C ILE A 268 -3.99 24.57 -41.42
N GLN A 269 -5.11 24.93 -40.80
CA GLN A 269 -5.17 25.43 -39.44
C GLN A 269 -5.52 24.28 -38.51
N ALA A 270 -4.51 23.70 -37.86
CA ALA A 270 -4.75 22.64 -36.89
C ALA A 270 -5.39 23.24 -35.62
N GLN A 271 -6.58 22.76 -35.27
CA GLN A 271 -7.23 23.05 -33.99
C GLN A 271 -6.91 21.93 -33.01
N GLY A 272 -6.78 22.25 -31.73
CA GLY A 272 -6.78 21.21 -30.70
C GLY A 272 -6.58 21.76 -29.31
N THR A 273 -6.99 20.95 -28.33
CA THR A 273 -7.04 21.32 -26.91
C THR A 273 -5.70 21.86 -26.40
N TYR A 274 -5.76 22.97 -25.67
CA TYR A 274 -4.62 23.61 -25.03
C TYR A 274 -4.94 23.90 -23.57
N TYR A 275 -4.00 23.57 -22.69
CA TYR A 275 -4.11 23.73 -21.25
C TYR A 275 -3.23 24.91 -20.81
N GLN A 276 -3.78 25.78 -19.97
CA GLN A 276 -3.06 26.90 -19.36
C GLN A 276 -3.12 26.79 -17.85
N ILE A 277 -1.94 26.73 -17.23
CA ILE A 277 -1.74 26.75 -15.79
C ILE A 277 -1.49 28.20 -15.39
N ILE A 278 -2.32 28.73 -14.51
CA ILE A 278 -2.32 30.14 -14.12
C ILE A 278 -2.21 30.22 -12.59
N VAL A 279 -1.11 30.78 -12.10
CA VAL A 279 -0.90 31.08 -10.68
C VAL A 279 -1.12 32.57 -10.46
N SER A 280 -2.03 32.90 -9.54
CA SER A 280 -2.42 34.26 -9.21
C SER A 280 -2.96 34.34 -7.78
N GLY A 281 -3.06 35.55 -7.23
CA GLY A 281 -3.56 35.74 -5.87
C GLY A 281 -2.51 35.43 -4.80
N HIS A 282 -2.95 34.92 -3.66
CA HIS A 282 -2.17 34.89 -2.43
C HIS A 282 -0.92 33.97 -2.47
N THR A 283 -0.87 32.95 -3.34
CA THR A 283 0.30 32.07 -3.53
C THR A 283 1.37 32.63 -4.47
N LEU A 284 1.20 33.86 -4.99
CA LEU A 284 2.18 34.46 -5.91
C LEU A 284 3.56 34.65 -5.30
N SER A 285 3.64 35.02 -4.02
CA SER A 285 4.94 35.14 -3.33
C SER A 285 5.65 33.81 -3.24
N ARG A 286 4.91 32.74 -2.90
CA ARG A 286 5.44 31.38 -2.89
C ARG A 286 5.92 30.97 -4.28
N MET A 287 5.15 31.24 -5.32
CA MET A 287 5.58 30.96 -6.70
C MET A 287 6.88 31.71 -7.07
N ALA A 288 7.00 32.98 -6.65
CA ALA A 288 8.21 33.77 -6.90
C ALA A 288 9.45 33.24 -6.17
N GLU A 289 9.31 32.66 -4.97
CA GLU A 289 10.40 31.95 -4.28
C GLU A 289 10.87 30.72 -5.07
N LEU A 290 9.92 30.00 -5.69
CA LEU A 290 10.20 28.77 -6.40
C LEU A 290 10.84 29.02 -7.76
N VAL A 291 10.26 29.87 -8.60
CA VAL A 291 10.71 30.06 -10.00
C VAL A 291 11.39 31.41 -10.27
N GLY A 292 11.44 32.32 -9.30
CA GLY A 292 12.04 33.65 -9.41
C GLY A 292 11.03 34.78 -9.62
N GLN A 293 11.47 36.02 -9.42
CA GLN A 293 10.64 37.23 -9.40
C GLN A 293 9.96 37.56 -10.77
N PRO A 294 8.88 38.36 -10.76
CA PRO A 294 8.25 38.85 -11.99
C PRO A 294 9.16 39.77 -12.80
N LYS A 295 8.96 39.81 -14.13
CA LYS A 295 9.76 40.67 -15.04
C LYS A 295 9.59 42.18 -14.80
N LYS A 296 8.49 42.63 -14.20
CA LYS A 296 8.15 44.07 -14.03
C LYS A 296 8.42 44.61 -12.61
N GLY A 297 9.20 43.90 -11.79
CA GLY A 297 9.53 44.28 -10.41
C GLY A 297 8.91 43.36 -9.37
N GLU A 298 9.25 43.59 -8.10
CA GLU A 298 8.81 42.75 -6.97
C GLU A 298 7.29 42.78 -6.74
N LEU A 299 6.75 41.66 -6.23
CA LEU A 299 5.34 41.53 -5.91
C LEU A 299 4.94 42.40 -4.70
N ALA A 300 4.08 43.40 -4.93
CA ALA A 300 3.45 44.14 -3.84
C ALA A 300 2.33 43.31 -3.17
N LYS A 301 2.45 43.05 -1.85
CA LYS A 301 1.51 42.23 -1.04
C LYS A 301 0.02 42.62 -1.16
N ARG A 302 -0.31 43.87 -1.55
CA ARG A 302 -1.68 44.43 -1.58
C ARG A 302 -2.56 43.99 -2.76
N LEU A 303 -2.02 43.33 -3.80
CA LEU A 303 -2.74 43.08 -5.07
C LEU A 303 -3.37 41.68 -5.22
N CYS A 304 -3.26 40.82 -4.19
CA CYS A 304 -3.58 39.41 -4.30
C CYS A 304 -5.01 39.08 -3.82
N LYS A 305 -6.02 39.16 -4.69
CA LYS A 305 -7.37 38.63 -4.38
C LYS A 305 -7.34 37.10 -4.45
N SER A 306 -7.75 36.40 -3.37
CA SER A 306 -7.86 34.93 -3.38
C SER A 306 -9.24 34.48 -3.85
N HIS A 307 -9.28 33.34 -4.53
CA HIS A 307 -10.50 32.57 -4.76
C HIS A 307 -10.30 31.22 -4.09
N GLY A 308 -10.69 31.13 -2.81
CA GLY A 308 -10.47 29.96 -1.97
C GLY A 308 -9.88 30.33 -0.61
N HIS A 309 -9.76 29.31 0.25
CA HIS A 309 -9.36 29.45 1.65
C HIS A 309 -8.41 28.32 2.06
N ASP A 310 -7.37 28.66 2.81
CA ASP A 310 -6.54 27.70 3.53
C ASP A 310 -7.38 26.92 4.55
N TRP A 311 -7.21 25.60 4.58
CA TRP A 311 -7.94 24.72 5.51
C TRP A 311 -7.17 23.43 5.76
N ALA A 312 -6.89 23.10 7.02
CA ALA A 312 -6.32 21.81 7.46
C ALA A 312 -5.15 21.30 6.60
N GLY A 313 -4.14 22.15 6.36
CA GLY A 313 -2.99 21.78 5.54
C GLY A 313 -3.28 21.68 4.04
N GLY A 314 -4.44 22.13 3.55
CA GLY A 314 -4.78 22.18 2.12
C GLY A 314 -5.54 23.45 1.75
N TYR A 315 -6.24 23.40 0.62
CA TYR A 315 -6.96 24.53 0.02
C TYR A 315 -8.40 24.19 -0.34
N LEU A 316 -9.35 25.04 0.05
CA LEU A 316 -10.76 24.92 -0.34
C LEU A 316 -11.07 25.85 -1.50
N LEU A 317 -11.62 25.28 -2.58
CA LEU A 317 -12.04 26.01 -3.77
C LEU A 317 -13.56 25.92 -3.98
N PRO A 318 -14.27 27.06 -4.15
CA PRO A 318 -15.70 27.03 -4.42
C PRO A 318 -16.01 26.64 -5.87
N ILE A 319 -16.98 25.74 -6.02
CA ILE A 319 -17.49 25.31 -7.32
C ILE A 319 -18.24 26.45 -8.00
N ARG A 320 -17.82 26.80 -9.22
CA ARG A 320 -18.39 27.92 -9.99
C ARG A 320 -19.56 27.50 -10.87
N LYS A 321 -19.53 26.28 -11.39
CA LYS A 321 -20.50 25.73 -12.33
C LYS A 321 -20.48 24.20 -12.23
N VAL A 322 -21.66 23.59 -12.31
CA VAL A 322 -21.87 22.15 -12.44
C VAL A 322 -22.63 21.92 -13.74
N THR A 323 -22.21 20.92 -14.53
CA THR A 323 -22.86 20.56 -15.79
C THR A 323 -22.98 19.05 -15.88
N THR A 324 -24.15 18.58 -16.29
CA THR A 324 -24.39 17.15 -16.57
C THR A 324 -24.24 16.91 -18.06
N VAL A 325 -23.49 15.87 -18.42
CA VAL A 325 -23.28 15.45 -19.82
C VAL A 325 -23.53 13.95 -19.93
N ASN A 326 -24.08 13.52 -21.05
CA ASN A 326 -24.12 12.09 -21.37
C ASN A 326 -22.73 11.65 -21.81
N TYR A 327 -22.17 10.66 -21.12
CA TYR A 327 -20.84 10.13 -21.41
C TYR A 327 -20.94 8.64 -21.76
N ALA A 328 -20.30 8.25 -22.86
CA ALA A 328 -20.19 6.85 -23.29
C ALA A 328 -18.71 6.52 -23.44
N GLY A 329 -18.16 5.79 -22.48
CA GLY A 329 -16.74 5.45 -22.42
C GLY A 329 -16.38 4.82 -21.07
N TRP A 330 -15.10 4.56 -20.89
CA TRP A 330 -14.58 4.01 -19.64
C TRP A 330 -14.58 5.06 -18.53
N VAL A 331 -15.10 4.67 -17.36
CA VAL A 331 -14.97 5.40 -16.11
C VAL A 331 -14.07 4.61 -15.17
N TYR A 332 -13.19 5.30 -14.45
CA TYR A 332 -12.16 4.69 -13.62
C TYR A 332 -12.43 5.02 -12.15
N ASN A 333 -12.11 4.07 -11.27
CA ASN A 333 -12.19 4.21 -9.81
C ASN A 333 -10.92 3.62 -9.21
N LEU A 334 -10.47 4.18 -8.09
CA LEU A 334 -9.37 3.63 -7.30
C LEU A 334 -9.91 3.21 -5.94
N GLU A 335 -9.47 2.06 -5.46
CA GLU A 335 -9.71 1.62 -4.09
C GLU A 335 -8.48 1.98 -3.25
N THR A 336 -8.70 2.69 -2.14
CA THR A 336 -7.67 3.06 -1.16
C THR A 336 -8.12 2.67 0.24
N GLU A 337 -7.18 2.56 1.18
CA GLU A 337 -7.45 2.18 2.58
C GLU A 337 -8.46 3.11 3.27
N ASP A 338 -8.38 4.42 2.98
CA ASP A 338 -9.24 5.46 3.55
C ASP A 338 -10.46 5.79 2.65
N HIS A 339 -10.68 5.03 1.58
CA HIS A 339 -11.72 5.26 0.58
C HIS A 339 -11.63 6.63 -0.13
N SER A 340 -10.48 7.31 -0.10
CA SER A 340 -10.27 8.59 -0.76
C SER A 340 -8.95 8.69 -1.53
N TYR A 341 -8.91 9.48 -2.60
CA TYR A 341 -7.69 9.71 -3.36
C TYR A 341 -7.63 11.10 -3.99
N VAL A 342 -6.41 11.55 -4.27
CA VAL A 342 -6.14 12.87 -4.84
C VAL A 342 -6.05 12.78 -6.36
N THR A 343 -6.79 13.65 -7.04
CA THR A 343 -6.66 13.88 -8.47
C THR A 343 -6.11 15.28 -8.74
N ALA A 344 -5.71 15.55 -9.98
CA ALA A 344 -5.37 16.91 -10.40
C ALA A 344 -6.53 17.91 -10.20
N ALA A 345 -7.78 17.47 -9.98
CA ALA A 345 -8.94 18.33 -9.78
C ALA A 345 -9.28 18.58 -8.29
N GLY A 346 -8.89 17.69 -7.39
CA GLY A 346 -9.38 17.66 -6.01
C GLY A 346 -9.22 16.29 -5.35
N CYS A 347 -9.45 16.24 -4.04
CA CYS A 347 -9.70 14.99 -3.32
C CYS A 347 -11.09 14.45 -3.69
N VAL A 348 -11.18 13.15 -3.95
CA VAL A 348 -12.43 12.45 -4.27
C VAL A 348 -12.53 11.17 -3.45
N HIS A 349 -13.75 10.75 -3.16
CA HIS A 349 -14.03 9.45 -2.54
C HIS A 349 -14.11 8.37 -3.63
N ASN A 350 -13.76 7.13 -3.32
CA ASN A 350 -13.98 5.99 -4.20
C ASN A 350 -15.49 5.73 -4.43
N CYS A 351 -15.81 5.09 -5.54
CA CYS A 351 -17.14 4.52 -5.71
C CYS A 351 -17.24 3.22 -4.90
N ASP A 352 -18.21 3.15 -4.00
CA ASP A 352 -18.45 1.98 -3.16
C ASP A 352 -18.87 0.74 -4.00
N ASN A 353 -18.75 -0.44 -3.40
CA ASN A 353 -18.90 -1.76 -4.01
C ASN A 353 -20.18 -1.89 -4.88
N ILE A 354 -20.15 -2.74 -5.92
CA ILE A 354 -21.31 -2.98 -6.81
C ILE A 354 -22.56 -3.24 -5.95
N GLY A 355 -23.58 -2.39 -6.08
CA GLY A 355 -24.86 -2.54 -5.38
C GLY A 355 -25.59 -3.78 -5.86
N TYR A 356 -25.25 -4.97 -5.35
CA TYR A 356 -25.91 -6.22 -5.73
C TYR A 356 -27.41 -6.18 -5.44
N ALA A 357 -27.84 -5.44 -4.43
CA ALA A 357 -29.25 -5.17 -4.16
C ALA A 357 -29.94 -4.33 -5.24
N ASP A 358 -29.21 -3.47 -5.94
CA ASP A 358 -29.74 -2.72 -7.09
C ASP A 358 -29.76 -3.61 -8.35
N LEU A 359 -28.82 -4.56 -8.47
CA LEU A 359 -28.80 -5.57 -9.53
C LEU A 359 -29.79 -6.73 -9.33
N SER A 360 -30.32 -6.93 -8.12
CA SER A 360 -31.14 -8.10 -7.79
C SER A 360 -32.41 -8.19 -8.64
N ASP A 361 -32.98 -7.05 -9.06
CA ASP A 361 -34.18 -7.00 -9.91
C ASP A 361 -33.94 -7.61 -11.29
N PHE A 362 -32.73 -7.46 -11.83
CA PHE A 362 -32.37 -8.08 -13.11
C PHE A 362 -32.48 -9.60 -13.03
N PHE A 363 -31.97 -10.21 -11.95
CA PHE A 363 -32.03 -11.66 -11.74
C PHE A 363 -33.43 -12.13 -11.34
N TYR A 364 -34.16 -11.33 -10.56
CA TYR A 364 -35.48 -11.66 -10.05
C TYR A 364 -36.50 -11.95 -11.15
N VAL A 365 -36.46 -11.22 -12.27
CA VAL A 365 -37.37 -11.47 -13.41
C VAL A 365 -37.21 -12.90 -13.95
N TRP A 366 -35.97 -13.38 -14.05
CA TRP A 366 -35.66 -14.73 -14.53
C TRP A 366 -36.03 -15.81 -13.50
N LEU A 367 -35.67 -15.58 -12.23
CA LEU A 367 -36.00 -16.48 -11.12
C LEU A 367 -37.52 -16.60 -10.95
N ARG A 368 -38.25 -15.48 -10.98
CA ARG A 368 -39.71 -15.42 -10.87
C ARG A 368 -40.39 -16.26 -11.94
N LYS A 369 -39.95 -16.18 -13.20
CA LYS A 369 -40.56 -16.96 -14.28
C LYS A 369 -40.48 -18.47 -14.02
N SER A 370 -39.37 -18.93 -13.46
CA SER A 370 -39.08 -20.36 -13.27
C SER A 370 -39.58 -20.90 -11.92
N LEU A 371 -39.51 -20.09 -10.86
CA LEU A 371 -39.73 -20.52 -9.47
C LEU A 371 -41.08 -20.10 -8.90
N ARG A 372 -41.81 -19.16 -9.51
CA ARG A 372 -43.15 -18.75 -9.05
C ARG A 372 -44.17 -19.91 -8.95
N PRO A 373 -44.18 -20.93 -9.84
CA PRO A 373 -45.06 -22.09 -9.66
C PRO A 373 -44.75 -22.91 -8.39
N ILE A 374 -43.51 -22.85 -7.89
CA ILE A 374 -43.04 -23.62 -6.73
C ILE A 374 -43.16 -22.78 -5.44
N PHE A 375 -42.73 -21.52 -5.50
CA PHE A 375 -42.75 -20.57 -4.39
C PHE A 375 -43.58 -19.33 -4.73
N PRO A 376 -44.91 -19.45 -4.82
CA PRO A 376 -45.77 -18.37 -5.31
C PRO A 376 -45.76 -17.12 -4.40
N GLY A 377 -45.56 -17.31 -3.09
CA GLY A 377 -45.44 -16.21 -2.12
C GLY A 377 -44.16 -15.39 -2.29
N LEU A 378 -43.00 -16.06 -2.39
CA LEU A 378 -41.70 -15.40 -2.54
C LEU A 378 -41.54 -14.65 -3.87
N TYR A 379 -42.24 -15.11 -4.91
CA TYR A 379 -42.18 -14.54 -6.27
C TYR A 379 -43.49 -13.86 -6.70
N ALA A 380 -44.27 -13.35 -5.74
CA ALA A 380 -45.55 -12.71 -6.01
C ALA A 380 -45.40 -11.34 -6.72
N THR A 381 -44.47 -10.53 -6.25
CA THR A 381 -44.23 -9.15 -6.70
C THR A 381 -43.60 -9.08 -8.10
N LEU A 382 -43.62 -7.88 -8.71
CA LEU A 382 -42.99 -7.63 -10.02
C LEU A 382 -41.46 -7.48 -9.93
N ALA A 383 -40.95 -6.99 -8.80
CA ALA A 383 -39.53 -6.78 -8.50
C ALA A 383 -39.19 -7.35 -7.12
N VAL A 384 -37.91 -7.40 -6.75
CA VAL A 384 -37.50 -7.92 -5.43
C VAL A 384 -38.11 -7.06 -4.32
N PRO A 385 -38.64 -7.65 -3.23
CA PRO A 385 -39.11 -6.91 -2.06
C PRO A 385 -37.99 -6.11 -1.38
N LYS A 386 -37.79 -4.85 -1.79
CA LYS A 386 -36.69 -3.98 -1.31
C LYS A 386 -36.71 -3.66 0.18
N ALA A 387 -37.89 -3.74 0.81
CA ALA A 387 -38.03 -3.46 2.24
C ALA A 387 -37.46 -4.57 3.13
N GLU A 388 -37.39 -5.80 2.63
CA GLU A 388 -36.92 -6.99 3.36
C GLU A 388 -35.47 -7.36 2.98
N GLU A 389 -34.86 -6.65 2.02
CA GLU A 389 -33.47 -6.86 1.64
C GLU A 389 -32.53 -6.43 2.77
N LEU A 390 -31.75 -7.37 3.29
CA LEU A 390 -30.75 -7.10 4.33
C LEU A 390 -29.52 -6.40 3.72
N VAL A 391 -29.59 -5.07 3.60
CA VAL A 391 -28.47 -4.21 3.17
C VAL A 391 -28.22 -3.06 4.15
N ALA A 392 -26.96 -2.77 4.42
CA ALA A 392 -26.57 -1.67 5.31
C ALA A 392 -26.43 -0.33 4.55
N THR A 393 -27.42 0.04 3.75
CA THR A 393 -27.36 1.23 2.88
C THR A 393 -27.92 2.48 3.59
N PRO A 394 -27.11 3.50 3.94
CA PRO A 394 -27.54 4.61 4.82
C PRO A 394 -28.77 5.38 4.32
N TYR A 395 -28.89 5.59 3.01
CA TYR A 395 -30.01 6.35 2.43
C TYR A 395 -31.35 5.61 2.51
N ARG A 396 -31.36 4.27 2.62
CA ARG A 396 -32.59 3.47 2.76
C ARG A 396 -33.13 3.48 4.20
N HIS A 397 -32.27 3.73 5.19
CA HIS A 397 -32.60 3.59 6.61
C HIS A 397 -32.41 4.88 7.43
N GLY A 398 -32.21 6.04 6.77
CA GLY A 398 -32.15 7.34 7.45
C GLY A 398 -30.86 7.61 8.21
N GLY A 399 -29.77 6.91 7.90
CA GLY A 399 -28.46 7.09 8.53
C GLY A 399 -27.65 5.79 8.62
N LYS A 400 -26.34 5.93 8.90
CA LYS A 400 -25.41 4.80 8.99
C LYS A 400 -25.74 3.86 10.16
N GLU A 401 -26.03 4.41 11.33
CA GLU A 401 -26.37 3.64 12.53
C GLU A 401 -27.67 2.85 12.36
N SER A 402 -28.73 3.50 11.87
CA SER A 402 -30.01 2.85 11.60
C SER A 402 -29.91 1.76 10.54
N ALA A 403 -29.11 1.97 9.48
CA ALA A 403 -28.86 0.96 8.46
C ALA A 403 -28.12 -0.25 9.02
N LEU A 404 -27.11 -0.02 9.88
CA LEU A 404 -26.38 -1.08 10.54
C LEU A 404 -27.30 -1.88 11.49
N CYS A 405 -28.11 -1.19 12.30
CA CYS A 405 -29.05 -1.83 13.22
C CYS A 405 -30.09 -2.68 12.47
N PHE A 406 -30.68 -2.17 11.39
CA PHE A 406 -31.59 -2.94 10.53
C PHE A 406 -30.92 -4.20 9.96
N PHE A 407 -29.72 -4.05 9.39
CA PHE A 407 -28.96 -5.17 8.82
C PHE A 407 -28.67 -6.23 9.88
N MET A 408 -28.14 -5.83 11.04
CA MET A 408 -27.76 -6.74 12.12
C MET A 408 -28.97 -7.50 12.68
N ASN A 409 -30.06 -6.80 13.00
CA ASN A 409 -31.28 -7.43 13.53
C ASN A 409 -31.92 -8.39 12.51
N GLY A 410 -31.94 -8.01 11.23
CA GLY A 410 -32.49 -8.86 10.19
C GLY A 410 -31.62 -10.09 9.92
N MET A 411 -30.29 -9.94 9.95
CA MET A 411 -29.36 -11.07 9.86
C MET A 411 -29.52 -12.02 11.05
N GLU A 412 -29.64 -11.51 12.27
CA GLU A 412 -29.90 -12.32 13.46
C GLU A 412 -31.19 -13.15 13.31
N GLN A 413 -32.28 -12.52 12.89
CA GLN A 413 -33.55 -13.22 12.65
C GLN A 413 -33.43 -14.29 11.55
N ALA A 414 -32.73 -13.98 10.45
CA ALA A 414 -32.53 -14.91 9.35
C ALA A 414 -31.73 -16.14 9.81
N ILE A 415 -30.63 -15.94 10.55
CA ILE A 415 -29.80 -17.03 11.06
C ILE A 415 -30.56 -17.84 12.13
N HIS A 416 -31.35 -17.19 12.99
CA HIS A 416 -32.20 -17.88 13.97
C HIS A 416 -33.22 -18.79 13.30
N ARG A 417 -33.90 -18.32 12.25
CA ARG A 417 -34.81 -19.16 11.45
C ARG A 417 -34.10 -20.31 10.76
N LEU A 418 -32.88 -20.09 10.27
CA LEU A 418 -32.07 -21.17 9.71
C LEU A 418 -31.70 -22.21 10.78
N ALA A 419 -31.37 -21.78 11.99
CA ALA A 419 -31.10 -22.68 13.11
C ALA A 419 -32.31 -23.55 13.45
N GLU A 420 -33.48 -22.93 13.63
CA GLU A 420 -34.75 -23.64 13.95
C GLU A 420 -35.17 -24.65 12.88
N LEU A 421 -35.04 -24.28 11.60
CA LEU A 421 -35.54 -25.09 10.48
C LEU A 421 -34.52 -26.10 9.95
N SER A 422 -33.25 -25.96 10.34
CA SER A 422 -32.20 -26.90 9.93
C SER A 422 -32.41 -28.28 10.56
N HIS A 423 -32.21 -29.33 9.77
CA HIS A 423 -32.31 -30.70 10.26
C HIS A 423 -31.01 -31.08 11.01
N PRO A 424 -31.08 -31.58 12.26
CA PRO A 424 -29.91 -31.75 13.14
C PRO A 424 -28.86 -32.74 12.59
N THR A 425 -29.27 -33.68 11.73
CA THR A 425 -28.36 -34.64 11.07
C THR A 425 -27.37 -33.98 10.10
N PHE A 426 -27.74 -32.87 9.45
CA PHE A 426 -26.92 -32.23 8.43
C PHE A 426 -26.29 -30.93 8.95
N PRO A 427 -25.00 -30.66 8.66
CA PRO A 427 -24.40 -29.37 8.97
C PRO A 427 -24.97 -28.27 8.07
N VAL A 428 -25.03 -27.05 8.60
CA VAL A 428 -25.33 -25.84 7.83
C VAL A 428 -24.02 -25.17 7.45
N THR A 429 -23.80 -24.94 6.16
CA THR A 429 -22.59 -24.24 5.68
C THR A 429 -22.92 -22.81 5.30
N ILE A 430 -22.24 -21.84 5.90
CA ILE A 430 -22.42 -20.42 5.60
C ILE A 430 -21.18 -19.91 4.86
N TYR A 431 -21.42 -19.38 3.66
CA TYR A 431 -20.39 -18.85 2.77
C TYR A 431 -20.29 -17.34 2.98
N TYR A 432 -19.20 -16.89 3.57
CA TYR A 432 -19.00 -15.48 3.89
C TYR A 432 -17.80 -14.93 3.13
N ALA A 433 -18.03 -13.94 2.27
CA ALA A 433 -16.96 -13.24 1.58
C ALA A 433 -16.31 -12.24 2.54
N TYR A 434 -15.11 -12.55 3.02
CA TYR A 434 -14.31 -11.70 3.89
C TYR A 434 -13.23 -10.99 3.06
N LYS A 435 -13.02 -9.69 3.27
CA LYS A 435 -11.92 -8.94 2.67
C LYS A 435 -11.00 -8.46 3.80
N HIS A 436 -9.73 -8.82 3.72
CA HIS A 436 -8.69 -8.63 4.74
C HIS A 436 -8.32 -7.15 5.01
N ALA A 437 -8.95 -6.18 4.35
CA ALA A 437 -8.54 -4.77 4.38
C ALA A 437 -8.99 -3.98 5.63
N ASN A 438 -9.66 -4.62 6.59
CA ASN A 438 -10.24 -3.96 7.76
C ASN A 438 -9.64 -4.49 9.08
N GLU A 439 -8.31 -4.55 9.16
CA GLU A 439 -7.62 -4.62 10.45
C GLU A 439 -7.38 -3.17 10.91
N ASP A 440 -8.06 -2.76 11.99
CA ASP A 440 -7.60 -1.58 12.74
C ASP A 440 -6.15 -1.87 13.21
N GLU A 441 -5.31 -0.84 13.41
CA GLU A 441 -3.89 -0.92 13.85
C GLU A 441 -3.62 -1.77 15.13
N SER A 442 -4.64 -2.39 15.71
CA SER A 442 -4.61 -3.29 16.87
C SER A 442 -4.88 -4.77 16.55
N GLY A 443 -4.93 -5.19 15.28
CA GLY A 443 -5.13 -6.60 14.90
C GLY A 443 -6.51 -7.17 15.29
N THR A 444 -7.49 -6.30 15.56
CA THR A 444 -8.84 -6.73 15.94
C THR A 444 -9.72 -6.97 14.74
N ALA A 445 -10.39 -8.13 14.71
CA ALA A 445 -11.42 -8.47 13.74
C ALA A 445 -12.42 -7.33 13.55
N SER A 446 -12.69 -6.96 12.29
CA SER A 446 -13.63 -5.90 11.93
C SER A 446 -14.98 -6.08 12.62
N MET A 447 -15.58 -4.96 13.07
CA MET A 447 -16.85 -4.94 13.80
C MET A 447 -17.97 -5.71 13.09
N GLY A 448 -17.95 -5.79 11.75
CA GLY A 448 -18.92 -6.56 10.96
C GLY A 448 -18.77 -8.08 11.10
N TRP A 449 -17.54 -8.60 11.14
CA TRP A 449 -17.29 -10.04 11.23
C TRP A 449 -17.61 -10.59 12.62
N SER A 450 -17.14 -9.91 13.67
CA SER A 450 -17.44 -10.32 15.05
C SER A 450 -18.94 -10.33 15.33
N SER A 451 -19.67 -9.34 14.81
CA SER A 451 -21.11 -9.22 15.01
C SER A 451 -21.89 -10.30 14.24
N PHE A 452 -21.41 -10.69 13.06
CA PHE A 452 -21.99 -11.81 12.30
C PHE A 452 -21.80 -13.15 13.02
N LEU A 453 -20.60 -13.44 13.51
CA LEU A 453 -20.33 -14.66 14.29
C LEU A 453 -21.12 -14.68 15.61
N GLU A 454 -21.24 -13.54 16.29
CA GLU A 454 -22.10 -13.38 17.45
C GLU A 454 -23.56 -13.75 17.13
N ALA A 455 -24.10 -13.28 16.00
CA ALA A 455 -25.45 -13.65 15.57
C ALA A 455 -25.60 -15.15 15.30
N VAL A 456 -24.59 -15.81 14.71
CA VAL A 456 -24.58 -17.26 14.48
C VAL A 456 -24.59 -18.05 15.80
N VAL A 457 -23.76 -17.66 16.77
CA VAL A 457 -23.67 -18.34 18.07
C VAL A 457 -24.94 -18.11 18.91
N ARG A 458 -25.50 -16.91 18.87
CA ARG A 458 -26.76 -16.56 19.56
C ARG A 458 -27.97 -17.27 18.98
N ALA A 459 -28.00 -17.49 17.67
CA ALA A 459 -29.03 -18.28 17.00
C ALA A 459 -29.05 -19.76 17.41
N GLY A 460 -28.06 -20.22 18.18
CA GLY A 460 -27.99 -21.60 18.69
C GLY A 460 -27.11 -22.53 17.85
N PHE A 461 -26.31 -21.98 16.92
CA PHE A 461 -25.29 -22.77 16.23
C PHE A 461 -23.98 -22.81 17.01
N ALA A 462 -23.33 -23.97 16.98
CA ALA A 462 -21.91 -24.14 17.23
C ALA A 462 -21.17 -24.18 15.88
N ILE A 463 -20.06 -23.45 15.78
CA ILE A 463 -19.20 -23.37 14.60
C ILE A 463 -18.19 -24.49 14.68
N THR A 464 -18.45 -25.61 14.03
CA THR A 464 -17.62 -26.83 14.09
C THR A 464 -16.44 -26.84 13.12
N GLY A 465 -16.31 -25.85 12.24
CA GLY A 465 -15.16 -25.73 11.36
C GLY A 465 -15.21 -24.49 10.48
N THR A 466 -14.06 -24.07 9.98
CA THR A 466 -13.94 -22.97 9.01
C THR A 466 -12.95 -23.33 7.93
N TRP A 467 -13.33 -23.09 6.68
CA TRP A 467 -12.51 -23.42 5.54
C TRP A 467 -12.30 -22.19 4.66
N PRO A 468 -11.04 -21.79 4.38
CA PRO A 468 -10.79 -20.78 3.36
C PRO A 468 -11.17 -21.37 2.00
N MET A 469 -11.86 -20.56 1.20
CA MET A 469 -12.30 -20.92 -0.12
C MET A 469 -11.96 -19.80 -1.10
N ARG A 470 -11.26 -20.17 -2.16
CA ARG A 470 -10.95 -19.28 -3.28
C ARG A 470 -12.12 -19.31 -4.26
N THR A 471 -12.89 -18.24 -4.30
CA THR A 471 -14.07 -18.10 -5.15
C THR A 471 -13.79 -17.37 -6.46
N GLU A 472 -12.59 -16.80 -6.63
CA GLU A 472 -12.22 -16.05 -7.83
C GLU A 472 -11.27 -16.85 -8.75
N ARG A 473 -11.48 -16.73 -10.07
CA ARG A 473 -10.58 -17.24 -11.11
C ARG A 473 -9.43 -16.26 -11.32
N ASP A 474 -8.19 -16.77 -11.39
CA ASP A 474 -6.97 -16.00 -11.69
C ASP A 474 -7.01 -15.20 -13.01
N ALA A 475 -7.96 -15.51 -13.90
CA ALA A 475 -8.09 -14.92 -15.24
C ALA A 475 -9.27 -13.94 -15.39
N ARG A 476 -9.50 -13.04 -14.42
CA ARG A 476 -10.29 -11.82 -14.70
C ARG A 476 -9.35 -10.72 -15.17
N SER A 477 -9.55 -10.23 -16.39
CA SER A 477 -8.77 -9.16 -17.03
C SER A 477 -8.84 -7.79 -16.31
N ILE A 478 -9.59 -7.68 -15.21
CA ILE A 478 -9.71 -6.49 -14.35
C ILE A 478 -8.88 -6.65 -13.06
N GLY A 479 -8.32 -7.83 -12.78
CA GLY A 479 -7.51 -8.15 -11.59
C GLY A 479 -5.99 -7.97 -11.78
N ILE A 480 -5.52 -7.37 -12.88
CA ILE A 480 -4.09 -7.09 -13.04
C ILE A 480 -3.75 -5.87 -12.18
N GLY A 481 -3.21 -6.11 -10.98
CA GLY A 481 -2.62 -5.09 -10.11
C GLY A 481 -3.47 -4.66 -8.91
N THR A 482 -4.67 -5.21 -8.72
CA THR A 482 -5.44 -5.06 -7.49
C THR A 482 -5.15 -6.24 -6.57
N ASN A 483 -4.69 -5.96 -5.34
CA ASN A 483 -4.46 -6.96 -4.30
C ASN A 483 -5.80 -7.47 -3.74
N ALA A 484 -6.65 -8.01 -4.62
CA ALA A 484 -7.99 -8.49 -4.30
C ALA A 484 -7.95 -10.00 -4.06
N LEU A 485 -7.17 -10.45 -3.08
CA LEU A 485 -7.38 -11.76 -2.46
C LEU A 485 -8.61 -11.64 -1.54
N ALA A 486 -9.80 -11.57 -2.13
CA ALA A 486 -11.05 -11.75 -1.39
C ALA A 486 -11.24 -13.25 -1.13
N SER A 487 -10.50 -13.81 -0.16
CA SER A 487 -10.71 -15.17 0.31
C SER A 487 -12.09 -15.25 0.97
N SER A 488 -12.99 -16.09 0.46
CA SER A 488 -14.25 -16.38 1.16
C SER A 488 -13.98 -17.43 2.24
N ILE A 489 -14.71 -17.37 3.34
CA ILE A 489 -14.63 -18.35 4.42
C ILE A 489 -15.94 -19.14 4.43
N VAL A 490 -15.84 -20.46 4.47
CA VAL A 490 -16.97 -21.35 4.70
C VAL A 490 -17.02 -21.70 6.16
N LEU A 491 -18.06 -21.25 6.87
CA LEU A 491 -18.36 -21.66 8.23
C LEU A 491 -19.19 -22.95 8.22
N VAL A 492 -18.81 -23.95 8.99
CA VAL A 492 -19.57 -25.19 9.17
C VAL A 492 -20.25 -25.16 10.54
N CYS A 493 -21.56 -25.00 10.53
CA CYS A 493 -22.38 -24.84 11.72
C CYS A 493 -23.19 -26.11 12.01
N ARG A 494 -23.32 -26.47 13.28
CA ARG A 494 -24.25 -27.49 13.78
C ARG A 494 -25.06 -26.91 14.92
N GLN A 495 -26.28 -27.41 15.13
CA GLN A 495 -27.04 -27.01 16.31
C GLN A 495 -26.25 -27.37 17.57
N ARG A 496 -26.11 -26.39 18.47
CA ARG A 496 -25.49 -26.63 19.78
C ARG A 496 -26.38 -27.55 20.60
N ALA A 497 -25.76 -28.45 21.36
CA ALA A 497 -26.49 -29.35 22.25
C ALA A 497 -27.27 -28.54 23.30
N THR A 498 -28.50 -28.95 23.62
CA THR A 498 -29.37 -28.24 24.57
C THR A 498 -28.88 -28.32 26.01
N ASP A 499 -28.01 -29.29 26.32
CA ASP A 499 -27.38 -29.54 27.60
C ASP A 499 -25.90 -29.11 27.65
N ALA A 500 -25.48 -28.26 26.70
CA ALA A 500 -24.11 -27.75 26.64
C ALA A 500 -23.72 -27.02 27.95
N ALA A 501 -22.54 -27.36 28.47
CA ALA A 501 -22.02 -26.80 29.72
C ALA A 501 -21.66 -25.31 29.61
N THR A 502 -21.46 -24.68 30.77
CA THR A 502 -20.86 -23.36 30.91
C THR A 502 -19.48 -23.53 31.55
N ILE A 503 -18.47 -22.86 31.02
CA ILE A 503 -17.08 -22.96 31.50
C ILE A 503 -16.51 -21.59 31.84
N SER A 504 -15.41 -21.56 32.59
CA SER A 504 -14.66 -20.33 32.87
C SER A 504 -13.72 -19.94 31.74
N ARG A 505 -13.35 -18.66 31.63
CA ARG A 505 -12.29 -18.17 30.72
C ARG A 505 -10.98 -18.95 30.85
N ARG A 506 -10.61 -19.37 32.06
CA ARG A 506 -9.38 -20.15 32.30
C ARG A 506 -9.46 -21.53 31.65
N GLU A 507 -10.61 -22.19 31.75
CA GLU A 507 -10.82 -23.50 31.11
C GLU A 507 -10.86 -23.37 29.59
N PHE A 508 -11.48 -22.30 29.08
CA PHE A 508 -11.49 -22.00 27.65
C PHE A 508 -10.06 -21.85 27.10
N ILE A 509 -9.21 -21.05 27.75
CA ILE A 509 -7.81 -20.88 27.34
C ILE A 509 -7.04 -22.21 27.41
N ARG A 510 -7.27 -23.01 28.45
CA ARG A 510 -6.63 -24.33 28.58
C ARG A 510 -7.00 -25.25 27.41
N GLU A 511 -8.26 -25.26 26.98
CA GLU A 511 -8.72 -26.08 25.86
C GLU A 511 -8.25 -25.57 24.50
N LEU A 512 -8.19 -24.24 24.31
CA LEU A 512 -7.52 -23.64 23.15
C LEU A 512 -6.07 -24.12 23.05
N ASN A 513 -5.31 -24.04 24.15
CA ASN A 513 -3.91 -24.45 24.17
C ASN A 513 -3.72 -25.95 23.92
N ALA A 514 -4.66 -26.78 24.33
CA ALA A 514 -4.60 -28.23 24.07
C ALA A 514 -4.93 -28.58 22.61
N THR A 515 -5.83 -27.85 21.97
CA THR A 515 -6.43 -28.26 20.68
C THR A 515 -5.86 -27.52 19.47
N LEU A 516 -5.56 -26.22 19.60
CA LEU A 516 -5.08 -25.41 18.48
C LEU A 516 -3.73 -25.87 17.91
N PRO A 517 -2.73 -26.35 18.69
CA PRO A 517 -1.49 -26.88 18.14
C PRO A 517 -1.70 -28.04 17.16
N ASP A 518 -2.55 -29.00 17.52
CA ASP A 518 -2.84 -30.16 16.70
C ASP A 518 -3.62 -29.76 15.44
N ALA A 519 -4.59 -28.84 15.59
CA ALA A 519 -5.33 -28.30 14.46
C ALA A 519 -4.41 -27.55 13.46
N LEU A 520 -3.43 -26.78 13.95
CA LEU A 520 -2.43 -26.12 13.10
C LEU A 520 -1.54 -27.13 12.37
N LEU A 521 -1.13 -28.19 13.06
CA LEU A 521 -0.32 -29.25 12.49
C LEU A 521 -1.08 -30.00 11.39
N ASP A 522 -2.36 -30.31 11.60
CA ASP A 522 -3.23 -30.93 10.59
C ASP A 522 -3.43 -30.02 9.37
N MET A 523 -3.63 -28.72 9.59
CA MET A 523 -3.79 -27.73 8.52
C MET A 523 -2.50 -27.52 7.70
N THR A 524 -1.32 -27.68 8.31
CA THR A 524 -0.02 -27.42 7.66
C THR A 524 0.60 -28.65 7.02
N ARG A 525 0.45 -29.86 7.61
CA ARG A 525 1.01 -31.10 7.05
C ARG A 525 0.18 -31.70 5.92
N GLY A 526 -1.10 -31.33 5.81
CA GLY A 526 -1.97 -31.75 4.71
C GLY A 526 -2.26 -33.25 4.68
N GLY A 527 -2.72 -33.82 5.80
CA GLY A 527 -3.01 -35.26 5.94
C GLY A 527 -3.98 -35.84 4.89
N VAL A 528 -5.27 -36.02 5.24
CA VAL A 528 -6.31 -36.44 4.26
C VAL A 528 -6.79 -35.24 3.41
N ASN A 529 -6.54 -34.02 3.87
CA ASN A 529 -6.95 -32.77 3.25
C ASN A 529 -5.74 -32.03 2.66
N SER A 530 -5.93 -31.23 1.61
CA SER A 530 -4.86 -30.37 1.09
C SER A 530 -4.37 -29.39 2.17
N PRO A 531 -3.05 -29.17 2.28
CA PRO A 531 -2.50 -28.21 3.23
C PRO A 531 -3.05 -26.80 2.95
N VAL A 532 -3.44 -26.12 4.03
CA VAL A 532 -3.89 -24.72 3.97
C VAL A 532 -2.67 -23.85 3.67
N ALA A 533 -2.81 -22.92 2.71
CA ALA A 533 -1.70 -22.04 2.35
C ALA A 533 -1.31 -21.17 3.57
N PRO A 534 0.00 -20.87 3.77
CA PRO A 534 0.47 -20.08 4.91
C PRO A 534 -0.25 -18.74 5.12
N VAL A 535 -0.63 -18.08 4.03
CA VAL A 535 -1.37 -16.80 4.05
C VAL A 535 -2.80 -16.92 4.55
N ASP A 536 -3.39 -18.12 4.48
CA ASP A 536 -4.77 -18.41 4.84
C ASP A 536 -4.89 -19.05 6.26
N LEU A 537 -3.76 -19.36 6.92
CA LEU A 537 -3.73 -20.05 8.22
C LEU A 537 -4.34 -19.22 9.36
N SER A 538 -4.13 -17.90 9.37
CA SER A 538 -4.69 -17.02 10.41
C SER A 538 -6.22 -16.98 10.38
N GLN A 539 -6.82 -17.22 9.23
CA GLN A 539 -8.27 -17.34 9.08
C GLN A 539 -8.75 -18.76 9.33
N ALA A 540 -7.98 -19.77 8.91
CA ALA A 540 -8.33 -21.16 9.14
C ALA A 540 -8.35 -21.52 10.64
N ILE A 541 -7.45 -20.96 11.45
CA ILE A 541 -7.38 -21.24 12.90
C ILE A 541 -8.57 -20.69 13.68
N ILE A 542 -9.26 -19.67 13.14
CA ILE A 542 -10.46 -19.10 13.75
C ILE A 542 -11.51 -20.19 13.93
N GLY A 543 -11.62 -21.17 13.03
CA GLY A 543 -12.60 -22.23 13.13
C GLY A 543 -12.41 -23.16 14.32
N PRO A 544 -11.27 -23.84 14.46
CA PRO A 544 -10.98 -24.63 15.65
C PRO A 544 -11.14 -23.84 16.94
N GLY A 545 -10.67 -22.58 16.97
CA GLY A 545 -10.84 -21.73 18.15
C GLY A 545 -12.31 -21.39 18.46
N MET A 546 -13.08 -21.04 17.43
CA MET A 546 -14.50 -20.74 17.58
C MET A 546 -15.35 -21.98 17.82
N ALA A 547 -14.90 -23.17 17.43
CA ALA A 547 -15.54 -24.44 17.77
C ALA A 547 -15.54 -24.66 19.28
N ILE A 548 -14.38 -24.44 19.90
CA ILE A 548 -14.23 -24.55 21.36
C ILE A 548 -15.06 -23.48 22.07
N PHE A 549 -15.13 -22.26 21.54
CA PHE A 549 -15.96 -21.21 22.16
C PHE A 549 -17.46 -21.50 22.04
N SER A 550 -17.90 -21.89 20.85
CA SER A 550 -19.33 -21.97 20.51
C SER A 550 -20.00 -23.31 20.85
N GLN A 551 -19.24 -24.35 21.22
CA GLN A 551 -19.80 -25.60 21.74
C GLN A 551 -20.42 -25.44 23.14
N TYR A 552 -19.99 -24.44 23.91
CA TYR A 552 -20.51 -24.14 25.24
C TYR A 552 -21.72 -23.19 25.19
N THR A 553 -22.57 -23.26 26.21
CA THR A 553 -23.69 -22.32 26.37
C THR A 553 -23.18 -20.90 26.64
N ALA A 554 -22.13 -20.79 27.45
CA ALA A 554 -21.41 -19.55 27.69
C ALA A 554 -19.99 -19.84 28.22
N VAL A 555 -19.06 -18.93 27.94
CA VAL A 555 -17.76 -18.84 28.61
C VAL A 555 -17.83 -17.64 29.55
N LEU A 556 -17.61 -17.83 30.85
CA LEU A 556 -17.74 -16.76 31.85
C LEU A 556 -16.39 -16.07 32.12
N GLU A 557 -16.44 -14.74 32.17
CA GLU A 557 -15.37 -13.89 32.68
C GLU A 557 -15.28 -13.96 34.22
N ALA A 558 -14.20 -13.41 34.78
CA ALA A 558 -13.97 -13.42 36.23
C ALA A 558 -15.05 -12.68 37.03
N ASP A 559 -15.75 -11.73 36.41
CA ASP A 559 -16.88 -10.99 36.99
C ASP A 559 -18.22 -11.71 36.84
N GLY A 560 -18.23 -12.92 36.26
CA GLY A 560 -19.43 -13.73 36.02
C GLY A 560 -20.21 -13.34 34.76
N THR A 561 -19.76 -12.36 33.98
CA THR A 561 -20.40 -11.99 32.71
C THR A 561 -20.03 -12.96 31.59
N PRO A 562 -20.91 -13.20 30.60
CA PRO A 562 -20.56 -13.97 29.41
C PRO A 562 -19.51 -13.24 28.56
N MET A 563 -18.43 -13.94 28.22
CA MET A 563 -17.41 -13.48 27.28
C MET A 563 -18.03 -13.24 25.90
N SER A 564 -17.71 -12.12 25.27
CA SER A 564 -18.15 -11.79 23.91
C SER A 564 -17.40 -12.58 22.84
N VAL A 565 -17.98 -12.77 21.65
CA VAL A 565 -17.26 -13.36 20.50
C VAL A 565 -16.04 -12.52 20.13
N ARG A 566 -16.11 -11.19 20.27
CA ARG A 566 -14.96 -10.30 20.03
C ARG A 566 -13.78 -10.66 20.93
N THR A 567 -14.02 -10.87 22.22
CA THR A 567 -12.98 -11.25 23.18
C THR A 567 -12.43 -12.64 22.88
N ALA A 568 -13.30 -13.59 22.51
CA ALA A 568 -12.87 -14.93 22.10
C ALA A 568 -11.96 -14.89 20.86
N LEU A 569 -12.35 -14.13 19.83
CA LEU A 569 -11.53 -13.93 18.62
C LEU A 569 -10.18 -13.29 18.94
N GLN A 570 -10.12 -12.34 19.88
CA GLN A 570 -8.85 -11.77 20.33
C GLN A 570 -7.94 -12.84 20.98
N LEU A 571 -8.50 -13.73 21.79
CA LEU A 571 -7.74 -14.82 22.41
C LEU A 571 -7.28 -15.86 21.39
N ILE A 572 -8.10 -16.17 20.38
CA ILE A 572 -7.75 -17.09 19.29
C ILE A 572 -6.67 -16.50 18.40
N ASN A 573 -6.83 -15.24 17.98
CA ASN A 573 -5.84 -14.55 17.14
C ASN A 573 -4.52 -14.32 17.88
N ARG A 574 -4.56 -14.17 19.21
CA ARG A 574 -3.35 -14.08 20.04
C ARG A 574 -2.46 -15.31 19.90
N PHE A 575 -3.03 -16.49 19.66
CA PHE A 575 -2.27 -17.71 19.38
C PHE A 575 -1.34 -17.59 18.15
N LEU A 576 -1.55 -16.60 17.30
CA LEU A 576 -0.73 -16.28 16.13
C LEU A 576 -0.04 -14.91 16.19
N SER A 577 -0.28 -14.10 17.24
CA SER A 577 0.23 -12.73 17.35
C SER A 577 1.74 -12.69 17.62
N GLU A 578 2.43 -11.67 17.10
CA GLU A 578 3.87 -11.43 17.37
C GLU A 578 4.14 -10.84 18.76
N ASP A 579 3.13 -10.20 19.36
CA ASP A 579 3.30 -9.33 20.53
C ASP A 579 3.48 -10.08 21.86
N ASP A 580 3.26 -11.39 21.89
CA ASP A 580 3.41 -12.22 23.10
C ASP A 580 4.86 -12.72 23.33
N PHE A 581 5.76 -12.49 22.37
CA PHE A 581 7.17 -12.79 22.53
C PHE A 581 7.91 -11.65 23.24
N ASP A 582 9.01 -11.97 23.92
CA ASP A 582 9.89 -10.97 24.49
C ASP A 582 10.44 -10.01 23.41
N HIS A 583 10.81 -8.79 23.80
CA HIS A 583 11.23 -7.74 22.88
C HIS A 583 12.39 -8.13 21.95
N ASP A 584 13.28 -9.02 22.40
CA ASP A 584 14.39 -9.49 21.58
C ASP A 584 13.93 -10.50 20.53
N THR A 585 13.05 -11.42 20.91
CA THR A 585 12.41 -12.35 19.96
C THR A 585 11.57 -11.60 18.92
N GLN A 586 10.85 -10.54 19.31
CA GLN A 586 10.12 -9.68 18.36
C GLN A 586 11.04 -8.99 17.36
N PHE A 587 12.19 -8.49 17.82
CA PHE A 587 13.22 -7.96 16.94
C PHE A 587 13.72 -9.04 15.96
N CYS A 588 14.07 -10.22 16.48
CA CYS A 588 14.63 -11.29 15.67
C CYS A 588 13.63 -11.76 14.59
N LEU A 589 12.35 -11.89 14.94
CA LEU A 589 11.27 -12.20 14.00
C LEU A 589 11.15 -11.16 12.88
N ALA A 590 11.14 -9.87 13.23
CA ALA A 590 11.04 -8.79 12.25
C ALA A 590 12.28 -8.71 11.35
N TRP A 591 13.48 -8.86 11.93
CA TRP A 591 14.73 -8.87 11.18
C TRP A 591 14.82 -10.08 10.25
N PHE A 592 14.42 -11.26 10.72
CA PHE A 592 14.45 -12.50 9.94
C PHE A 592 13.44 -12.47 8.77
N ASP A 593 12.25 -11.89 8.93
CA ASP A 593 11.31 -11.75 7.80
C ASP A 593 11.82 -10.80 6.70
N GLN A 594 12.52 -9.73 7.10
CA GLN A 594 13.06 -8.71 6.18
C GLN A 594 14.37 -9.13 5.52
N GLN A 595 15.33 -9.60 6.31
CA GLN A 595 16.73 -9.82 5.90
C GLN A 595 17.15 -11.30 5.96
N GLY A 596 16.33 -12.17 6.56
CA GLY A 596 16.71 -13.56 6.82
C GLY A 596 17.96 -13.66 7.69
N TRP A 597 18.90 -14.51 7.27
CA TRP A 597 20.21 -14.67 7.91
C TRP A 597 21.30 -13.74 7.36
N ALA A 598 20.98 -12.84 6.43
CA ALA A 598 21.98 -11.98 5.80
C ALA A 598 22.48 -10.87 6.74
N GLU A 599 23.67 -10.35 6.46
CA GLU A 599 24.17 -9.13 7.10
C GLU A 599 23.37 -7.90 6.65
N GLY A 600 22.92 -7.10 7.60
CA GLY A 600 22.30 -5.79 7.38
C GLY A 600 23.06 -4.68 8.10
N LYS A 601 22.60 -3.43 7.90
CA LYS A 601 23.26 -2.24 8.45
C LYS A 601 22.89 -2.02 9.91
N TYR A 602 23.88 -1.68 10.75
CA TYR A 602 23.66 -1.36 12.17
C TYR A 602 22.62 -0.26 12.38
N GLY A 603 22.61 0.78 11.53
CA GLY A 603 21.67 1.89 11.66
C GLY A 603 20.20 1.47 11.49
N GLU A 604 19.93 0.52 10.61
CA GLU A 604 18.57 -0.04 10.42
C GLU A 604 18.19 -0.94 11.59
N ALA A 605 19.15 -1.75 12.08
CA ALA A 605 18.97 -2.58 13.25
C ALA A 605 18.69 -1.76 14.52
N ASP A 606 19.38 -0.63 14.73
CA ASP A 606 19.17 0.24 15.90
C ASP A 606 17.78 0.89 15.87
N VAL A 607 17.31 1.32 14.69
CA VAL A 607 15.93 1.84 14.54
C VAL A 607 14.91 0.74 14.85
N LEU A 608 15.10 -0.47 14.30
CA LEU A 608 14.18 -1.58 14.53
C LEU A 608 14.19 -2.04 16.00
N ALA A 609 15.36 -2.13 16.63
CA ALA A 609 15.50 -2.52 18.03
C ALA A 609 14.75 -1.55 18.95
N ARG A 610 14.90 -0.23 18.73
CA ARG A 610 14.17 0.79 19.48
C ARG A 610 12.66 0.71 19.27
N ALA A 611 12.23 0.46 18.04
CA ALA A 611 10.81 0.31 17.72
C ALA A 611 10.18 -0.91 18.43
N LYS A 612 10.96 -1.99 18.63
CA LYS A 612 10.53 -3.21 19.32
C LYS A 612 10.78 -3.21 20.83
N GLY A 613 11.23 -2.10 21.42
CA GLY A 613 11.45 -1.99 22.86
C GLY A 613 12.72 -2.67 23.38
N THR A 614 13.70 -2.91 22.51
CA THR A 614 15.02 -3.45 22.88
C THR A 614 16.18 -2.57 22.37
N SER A 615 17.42 -3.07 22.44
CA SER A 615 18.62 -2.43 21.95
C SER A 615 19.56 -3.44 21.29
N VAL A 616 20.37 -2.99 20.34
CA VAL A 616 21.38 -3.85 19.69
C VAL A 616 22.37 -4.42 20.71
N GLY A 617 22.76 -3.65 21.73
CA GLY A 617 23.60 -4.14 22.82
C GLY A 617 22.96 -5.30 23.58
N GLY A 618 21.67 -5.17 23.92
CA GLY A 618 20.92 -6.24 24.58
C GLY A 618 20.78 -7.50 23.73
N LEU A 619 20.62 -7.35 22.41
CA LEU A 619 20.57 -8.49 21.47
C LEU A 619 21.92 -9.22 21.36
N VAL A 620 23.03 -8.49 21.45
CA VAL A 620 24.39 -9.09 21.49
C VAL A 620 24.61 -9.80 22.82
N GLU A 621 24.19 -9.20 23.95
CA GLU A 621 24.25 -9.83 25.27
C GLU A 621 23.41 -11.11 25.35
N ALA A 622 22.25 -11.13 24.69
CA ALA A 622 21.37 -12.29 24.57
C ALA A 622 21.87 -13.36 23.60
N GLY A 623 23.05 -13.19 22.98
CA GLY A 623 23.64 -14.23 22.11
C GLY A 623 22.84 -14.52 20.83
N VAL A 624 21.97 -13.61 20.37
CA VAL A 624 21.12 -13.83 19.19
C VAL A 624 21.60 -13.11 17.92
N VAL A 625 22.45 -12.08 18.06
CA VAL A 625 23.02 -11.34 16.94
C VAL A 625 24.53 -11.17 17.08
N GLU A 626 25.21 -11.05 15.95
CA GLU A 626 26.60 -10.59 15.86
C GLU A 626 26.63 -9.19 15.27
N SER A 627 27.33 -8.26 15.93
CA SER A 627 27.56 -6.91 15.42
C SER A 627 29.05 -6.63 15.26
N ALA A 628 29.48 -6.36 14.03
CA ALA A 628 30.86 -6.07 13.68
C ALA A 628 30.93 -5.00 12.58
N SER A 629 31.88 -4.07 12.68
CA SER A 629 32.23 -3.11 11.62
C SER A 629 31.05 -2.31 11.02
N GLY A 630 30.03 -1.99 11.82
CA GLY A 630 28.84 -1.25 11.37
C GLY A 630 27.75 -2.11 10.71
N ASN A 631 27.92 -3.43 10.70
CA ASN A 631 26.93 -4.41 10.26
C ASN A 631 26.36 -5.20 11.45
N LEU A 632 25.22 -5.84 11.22
CA LEU A 632 24.55 -6.73 12.15
C LEU A 632 23.94 -7.92 11.39
N ARG A 633 24.06 -9.13 11.95
CA ARG A 633 23.36 -10.34 11.46
C ARG A 633 22.82 -11.17 12.62
N LEU A 634 21.78 -11.96 12.35
CA LEU A 634 21.30 -12.98 13.30
C LEU A 634 22.27 -14.18 13.32
N LEU A 635 22.46 -14.76 14.50
CA LEU A 635 23.24 -15.98 14.67
C LEU A 635 22.41 -17.21 14.30
N ARG A 636 22.99 -18.09 13.47
CA ARG A 636 22.36 -19.37 13.15
C ARG A 636 22.50 -20.32 14.33
N TRP A 637 21.58 -21.26 14.48
CA TRP A 637 21.66 -22.31 15.51
C TRP A 637 23.00 -23.08 15.48
N ALA A 638 23.63 -23.21 14.31
CA ALA A 638 24.93 -23.87 14.15
C ALA A 638 26.11 -23.04 14.72
N ASP A 639 25.95 -21.72 14.78
CA ASP A 639 26.94 -20.77 15.29
C ASP A 639 26.78 -20.52 16.81
N MET A 640 25.71 -21.05 17.42
CA MET A 640 25.41 -20.83 18.84
C MET A 640 26.30 -21.66 19.79
N PRO A 641 26.67 -21.12 20.97
CA PRO A 641 27.55 -21.81 21.91
C PRO A 641 26.99 -23.14 22.40
N ARG A 642 27.86 -24.17 22.47
CA ARG A 642 27.46 -25.51 22.93
C ARG A 642 27.24 -25.62 24.43
N ASP A 643 27.94 -24.79 25.18
CA ASP A 643 27.94 -24.69 26.64
C ASP A 643 26.90 -23.72 27.20
N TRP A 644 25.97 -23.25 26.35
CA TRP A 644 24.87 -22.39 26.78
C TRP A 644 24.02 -23.04 27.88
N ASN A 645 23.66 -22.23 28.86
CA ASN A 645 22.92 -22.65 30.04
C ASN A 645 21.84 -21.62 30.37
N PRO A 646 20.54 -21.98 30.25
CA PRO A 646 19.43 -21.07 30.50
C PRO A 646 19.33 -20.59 31.96
N GLU A 647 19.91 -21.31 32.93
CA GLU A 647 19.85 -20.96 34.35
C GLU A 647 20.86 -19.88 34.75
N THR A 648 21.96 -19.78 34.02
CA THR A 648 23.02 -18.79 34.26
C THR A 648 22.93 -17.58 33.35
N ASP A 649 22.12 -17.67 32.30
CA ASP A 649 21.91 -16.61 31.34
C ASP A 649 20.84 -15.63 31.82
N THR A 650 21.25 -14.37 31.97
CA THR A 650 20.40 -13.30 32.48
C THR A 650 19.40 -12.76 31.46
N ARG A 651 19.59 -13.05 30.17
CA ARG A 651 18.80 -12.50 29.07
C ARG A 651 18.54 -13.56 28.02
N THR A 652 17.58 -14.44 28.33
CA THR A 652 17.21 -15.61 27.52
C THR A 652 15.95 -15.34 26.72
N PRO A 653 16.02 -14.82 25.48
CA PRO A 653 14.85 -14.68 24.63
C PRO A 653 14.37 -16.05 24.13
N ILE A 654 13.06 -16.15 23.82
CA ILE A 654 12.48 -17.37 23.25
C ILE A 654 13.18 -17.74 21.92
N TRP A 655 13.66 -16.75 21.16
CA TRP A 655 14.47 -16.95 19.96
C TRP A 655 15.74 -17.76 20.22
N GLU A 656 16.51 -17.41 21.25
CA GLU A 656 17.75 -18.11 21.59
C GLU A 656 17.44 -19.53 22.06
N ALA A 657 16.48 -19.68 22.98
CA ALA A 657 16.07 -20.96 23.53
C ALA A 657 15.62 -21.94 22.43
N LEU A 658 14.84 -21.47 21.45
CA LEU A 658 14.43 -22.27 20.30
C LEU A 658 15.63 -22.75 19.48
N HIS A 659 16.54 -21.85 19.11
CA HIS A 659 17.67 -22.21 18.25
C HIS A 659 18.71 -23.07 18.98
N GLN A 660 18.88 -22.92 20.29
CA GLN A 660 19.67 -23.82 21.12
C GLN A 660 19.04 -25.22 21.20
N LEU A 661 17.71 -25.31 21.26
CA LEU A 661 16.99 -26.58 21.23
C LEU A 661 17.14 -27.28 19.86
N ILE A 662 17.05 -26.52 18.76
CA ILE A 662 17.33 -27.03 17.40
C ILE A 662 18.77 -27.55 17.30
N ARG A 663 19.75 -26.80 17.84
CA ARG A 663 21.16 -27.21 17.86
C ARG A 663 21.34 -28.53 18.61
N ALA A 664 20.81 -28.62 19.83
CA ALA A 664 20.91 -29.83 20.66
C ALA A 664 20.25 -31.04 19.98
N LEU A 665 19.06 -30.86 19.38
CA LEU A 665 18.38 -31.92 18.65
C LEU A 665 19.19 -32.41 17.44
N ASN A 666 19.73 -31.48 16.63
CA ASN A 666 20.46 -31.80 15.41
C ASN A 666 21.84 -32.42 15.67
N GLN A 667 22.49 -32.07 16.78
CA GLN A 667 23.86 -32.52 17.08
C GLN A 667 23.90 -33.72 18.03
N ASP A 668 22.98 -33.78 19.00
CA ASP A 668 23.05 -34.68 20.16
C ASP A 668 21.77 -35.50 20.36
N GLY A 669 20.71 -35.25 19.58
CA GLY A 669 19.46 -36.02 19.56
C GLY A 669 18.41 -35.59 20.58
N GLU A 670 17.27 -36.31 20.59
CA GLU A 670 16.07 -35.97 21.37
C GLU A 670 16.33 -35.94 22.89
N THR A 671 17.17 -36.85 23.40
CA THR A 671 17.50 -36.91 24.83
C THR A 671 18.23 -35.66 25.31
N ALA A 672 19.19 -35.16 24.52
CA ALA A 672 19.95 -33.96 24.86
C ALA A 672 19.08 -32.69 24.74
N ALA A 673 18.24 -32.61 23.71
CA ALA A 673 17.25 -31.54 23.59
C ALA A 673 16.25 -31.56 24.76
N GLY A 674 15.78 -32.75 25.18
CA GLY A 674 14.89 -32.91 26.33
C GLY A 674 15.54 -32.48 27.64
N ALA A 675 16.80 -32.85 27.88
CA ALA A 675 17.55 -32.40 29.05
C ALA A 675 17.73 -30.87 29.08
N LEU A 676 17.88 -30.22 27.91
CA LEU A 676 17.93 -28.76 27.81
C LEU A 676 16.56 -28.13 28.10
N LEU A 677 15.47 -28.70 27.56
CA LEU A 677 14.10 -28.25 27.79
C LEU A 677 13.68 -28.40 29.27
N ALA A 678 14.16 -29.44 29.97
CA ALA A 678 13.88 -29.69 31.38
C ALA A 678 14.34 -28.55 32.31
N ARG A 679 15.31 -27.75 31.85
CA ARG A 679 15.87 -26.59 32.56
C ARG A 679 15.10 -25.30 32.30
N MET A 680 14.14 -25.31 31.38
CA MET A 680 13.30 -24.16 31.01
C MET A 680 11.81 -24.54 30.82
N PRO A 681 11.18 -25.26 31.77
CA PRO A 681 9.84 -25.80 31.61
C PRO A 681 8.78 -24.72 31.35
N GLU A 682 8.94 -23.53 31.93
CA GLU A 682 8.03 -22.40 31.77
C GLU A 682 8.03 -21.79 30.36
N ARG A 683 9.02 -22.12 29.52
CA ARG A 683 9.18 -21.58 28.15
C ARG A 683 8.73 -22.55 27.06
N THR A 684 8.38 -23.77 27.42
CA THR A 684 8.02 -24.88 26.52
C THR A 684 7.00 -24.45 25.47
N GLU A 685 5.89 -23.85 25.90
CA GLU A 685 4.82 -23.41 25.01
C GLU A 685 5.26 -22.29 24.06
N SER A 686 6.00 -21.30 24.57
CA SER A 686 6.50 -20.19 23.76
C SER A 686 7.51 -20.65 22.71
N ILE A 687 8.40 -21.58 23.05
CA ILE A 687 9.36 -22.18 22.10
C ILE A 687 8.60 -22.94 21.01
N ARG A 688 7.60 -23.74 21.39
CA ARG A 688 6.77 -24.49 20.44
C ARG A 688 6.04 -23.57 19.48
N ALA A 689 5.41 -22.51 20.00
CA ALA A 689 4.71 -21.51 19.19
C ALA A 689 5.67 -20.79 18.20
N LEU A 690 6.87 -20.43 18.65
CA LEU A 690 7.87 -19.80 17.80
C LEU A 690 8.35 -20.74 16.68
N ALA A 691 8.52 -22.04 16.96
CA ALA A 691 8.92 -23.03 15.97
C ALA A 691 7.90 -23.13 14.81
N TYR A 692 6.60 -23.24 15.12
CA TYR A 692 5.55 -23.27 14.11
C TYR A 692 5.51 -22.01 13.25
N ARG A 693 5.69 -20.85 13.90
CA ARG A 693 5.71 -19.55 13.24
C ARG A 693 6.87 -19.44 12.24
N LEU A 694 8.08 -19.81 12.65
CA LEU A 694 9.26 -19.77 11.79
C LEU A 694 9.21 -20.79 10.67
N TYR A 695 8.69 -21.99 10.92
CA TYR A 695 8.40 -22.97 9.87
C TYR A 695 7.48 -22.38 8.79
N THR A 696 6.36 -21.81 9.21
CA THR A 696 5.36 -21.21 8.31
C THR A 696 5.93 -20.04 7.51
N LEU A 697 6.74 -19.19 8.15
CA LEU A 697 7.43 -18.08 7.50
C LEU A 697 8.40 -18.57 6.41
N CYS A 698 9.21 -19.58 6.72
CA CYS A 698 10.17 -20.14 5.79
C CYS A 698 9.49 -20.81 4.58
N GLU A 699 8.42 -21.57 4.81
CA GLU A 699 7.61 -22.17 3.74
C GLU A 699 7.02 -21.09 2.82
N ARG A 700 6.46 -20.01 3.38
CA ARG A 700 5.92 -18.88 2.61
C ARG A 700 6.98 -18.20 1.73
N LYS A 701 8.23 -18.11 2.19
CA LYS A 701 9.35 -17.47 1.48
C LYS A 701 10.11 -18.44 0.56
N GLY A 702 9.77 -19.73 0.58
CA GLY A 702 10.48 -20.78 -0.17
C GLY A 702 11.86 -21.14 0.40
N TRP A 703 12.11 -20.87 1.69
CA TRP A 703 13.36 -21.17 2.37
C TRP A 703 13.39 -22.61 2.92
N ALA A 704 13.42 -23.58 2.01
CA ALA A 704 13.30 -25.00 2.34
C ALA A 704 14.36 -25.52 3.32
N THR A 705 15.59 -25.00 3.26
CA THR A 705 16.68 -25.38 4.17
C THR A 705 16.42 -24.96 5.61
N ASP A 706 15.85 -23.77 5.80
CA ASP A 706 15.55 -23.21 7.11
C ASP A 706 14.26 -23.83 7.68
N ALA A 707 13.23 -24.00 6.85
CA ALA A 707 11.99 -24.70 7.21
C ALA A 707 12.25 -26.09 7.78
N ARG A 708 13.24 -26.81 7.23
CA ARG A 708 13.60 -28.16 7.66
C ARG A 708 13.95 -28.25 9.15
N ALA A 709 14.78 -27.34 9.65
CA ALA A 709 15.24 -27.38 11.04
C ALA A 709 14.08 -27.19 12.04
N TYR A 710 13.15 -26.28 11.72
CA TYR A 710 11.94 -26.07 12.52
C TYR A 710 10.99 -27.27 12.44
N ASN A 711 10.81 -27.85 11.25
CA ASN A 711 9.95 -29.02 11.07
C ASN A 711 10.49 -30.26 11.79
N GLU A 712 11.80 -30.49 11.78
CA GLU A 712 12.43 -31.58 12.52
C GLU A 712 12.21 -31.45 14.03
N LEU A 713 12.34 -30.24 14.59
CA LEU A 713 12.02 -29.99 15.99
C LEU A 713 10.54 -30.20 16.31
N ILE A 714 9.63 -29.70 15.46
CA ILE A 714 8.18 -29.92 15.61
C ILE A 714 7.85 -31.43 15.55
N GLY A 715 8.50 -32.17 14.66
CA GLY A 715 8.33 -33.62 14.52
C GLY A 715 8.83 -34.41 15.73
N ALA A 716 9.99 -34.03 16.28
CA ALA A 716 10.62 -34.65 17.44
C ALA A 716 10.04 -34.19 18.79
N TRP A 717 9.11 -33.22 18.80
CA TRP A 717 8.66 -32.53 20.01
C TRP A 717 8.18 -33.49 21.11
N GLY A 718 7.39 -34.51 20.77
CA GLY A 718 6.90 -35.48 21.75
C GLY A 718 8.01 -36.28 22.44
N GLY A 719 9.07 -36.65 21.70
CA GLY A 719 10.23 -37.35 22.26
C GLY A 719 11.10 -36.44 23.12
N VAL A 720 11.28 -35.18 22.69
CA VAL A 720 11.98 -34.13 23.47
C VAL A 720 11.24 -33.84 24.78
N GLU A 721 9.91 -33.73 24.76
CA GLU A 721 9.09 -33.48 25.94
C GLU A 721 9.09 -34.67 26.91
N GLN A 722 9.01 -35.90 26.40
CA GLN A 722 9.15 -37.10 27.22
C GLN A 722 10.54 -37.17 27.88
N ALA A 723 11.62 -36.94 27.12
CA ALA A 723 12.98 -36.93 27.65
C ALA A 723 13.20 -35.80 28.69
N SER A 724 12.50 -34.67 28.53
CA SER A 724 12.48 -33.57 29.51
C SER A 724 11.85 -34.02 30.84
N GLN A 725 10.72 -34.72 30.78
CA GLN A 725 10.05 -35.28 31.97
C GLN A 725 10.89 -36.37 32.65
N GLU A 726 11.55 -37.24 31.88
CA GLU A 726 12.43 -38.31 32.39
C GLU A 726 13.72 -37.76 33.03
N SER A 727 14.23 -36.62 32.55
CA SER A 727 15.38 -35.93 33.13
C SER A 727 15.07 -35.26 34.48
N GLY A 728 13.77 -35.13 34.82
CA GLY A 728 13.27 -34.51 36.04
C GLY A 728 13.28 -32.99 35.96
N HIS A 729 12.11 -32.35 36.14
CA HIS A 729 12.05 -30.90 36.31
C HIS A 729 12.80 -30.52 37.59
N VAL A 730 13.84 -29.69 37.45
CA VAL A 730 14.68 -29.24 38.57
C VAL A 730 13.94 -28.19 39.41
N TYR A 731 12.68 -28.42 39.78
CA TYR A 731 11.94 -27.80 40.90
C TYR A 731 10.70 -28.65 41.23
N THR A 732 10.90 -29.92 41.61
CA THR A 732 9.88 -30.62 42.41
C THR A 732 10.50 -30.99 43.76
N GLN A 733 9.98 -30.35 44.79
CA GLN A 733 10.31 -30.57 46.19
C GLN A 733 10.18 -32.07 46.50
N GLY A 734 11.27 -32.67 46.97
CA GLY A 734 11.39 -34.11 47.15
C GLY A 734 10.31 -34.71 48.06
N ASP A 735 9.99 -35.97 47.76
CA ASP A 735 9.24 -36.90 48.59
C ASP A 735 9.56 -36.73 50.08
N LEU A 736 8.57 -36.31 50.85
CA LEU A 736 8.52 -36.62 52.28
C LEU A 736 7.73 -37.91 52.43
N GLY A 737 8.46 -38.99 52.69
CA GLY A 737 7.88 -40.26 53.07
C GLY A 737 7.07 -40.15 54.36
N PHE A 738 5.88 -40.74 54.33
CA PHE A 738 5.21 -41.37 55.46
C PHE A 738 4.50 -42.63 54.98
#